data_AF-A0AA88Y1E6-F1
#
_entry.id   AF-A0AA88Y1E6-F1
#
_cell.length_a   1.000
_cell.length_b   1.000
_cell.length_c   1.000
_cell.angle_alpha   90.00
_cell.angle_beta   90.00
_cell.angle_gamma   90.00
#
_symmetry.space_group_name_H-M   'P 1'
#
loop_
_entity.id
_entity.type
_entity.pdbx_description
1 polymer ?
#
loop_
_entity_poly.entity_id
_entity_poly.type
_entity_poly.pdbx_seq_one_letter_code
_entity_poly.pdbx_strand_id
1 'polypeptide(L)'
;MIKLLRLFYESAGNLLLFTQNVQEISLHHLQNDSIHPDDDMVLVFKVDKQELFIPRLNKRNILTTFTEASKKAMREERSKTKQTFICRTNIRITNSCGLADVVDGGKDGDTFESEWLISWSLGVGKSFRMYIEGGSDGALPLTAVALPISEKGNLHIYDASLGFYRESHLFVFLPIPVKVPFSVHINGCFAVSADRKRLLSYTSDDKTDSRQVTWNSVLISDSLLNSYLQFLAYVRNNCLHDVSGFYYLWPKDCGPENTWKPLLKEFYKHVVEEEDLKMFFGFRNKESVWLTFDECTFLDESFSNDSKICSLAYTVLKCLSKEHNICPTELPQTIRKAFVEAGLSSDINRKTISIEAFYEIFLKNIANIELDLHDKERLVIHALRQENKNIMQHLMTNACITSKPKGNFHLPSEMVLPNSPWKSLFDTEDERFPSDAFCREDILKALQNLGMKTSEIPWDLIRLQARKNENINTKCTECARERAEIILKYIHENRRSDQACPKDVADDISDIEFIPAMTKSAEWKWKWKADECLTESKVCCAHELSWKSMKLNKPKNMYISNLALQVGCSDILTPEYFHEYQEDLFELGVKGEEQVGIKTLREQLLHVTESHLCSENVSESLELRILEAVFKSFESRCHDDEAISFLNEFLDKPVIKIGKRFVSPCSVVFSLKHDCSPFLYGLDNSPFLQYKNTLEAMGVRKQFDFQTLKFVLKQLKDRDEPLDESEIGLACRVALLLEDVELDDLDFLYLPDSEGILRPTTELCIDDCSWVPQSDTMKFLHGTIPPNIAKITKIRSKRNHDITEETSEFGIDFGQHENLTNRLKRILDGYPDVCIMKELLQNADDAGATELHFIKDFRELGKESVFSEEWKDLQGPALCVYNDSVFSERDLEGIQNLGIGSNREDLTTIGKYGVGFNAVYHLTDVPSFLSKDKSNPERDTLCVLDPHCRYIPCATKRKPGRRFKDPSKTKQKYPDVFSGYLEDSGVWCENSGTMFRFPLRQACSDISPSIDIERFNVLIEQFKHEMAHSMMFLHNVRRIIISSIDKDGELHKEHFADSKISGESGNAIYNTTLETRMKLKEHKVSMSDIQRLGNEIHHYFNNQWR
;
A
#
# COMPACT_ATOMS: atom_id res chain seq x y z
N MET A 1 -13.04 -14.43 52.98
CA MET A 1 -14.40 -14.04 52.53
C MET A 1 -14.51 -12.54 52.31
N ILE A 2 -14.40 -11.70 53.36
CA ILE A 2 -14.49 -10.23 53.26
C ILE A 2 -13.62 -9.61 52.15
N LYS A 3 -12.33 -9.95 52.08
CA LYS A 3 -11.43 -9.47 51.00
C LYS A 3 -11.91 -9.84 49.60
N LEU A 4 -12.53 -11.02 49.45
CA LEU A 4 -13.08 -11.53 48.19
C LEU A 4 -14.34 -10.75 47.80
N LEU A 5 -15.22 -10.48 48.77
CA LEU A 5 -16.41 -9.64 48.57
C LEU A 5 -16.04 -8.20 48.22
N ARG A 6 -14.97 -7.66 48.82
CA ARG A 6 -14.44 -6.34 48.45
C ARG A 6 -13.90 -6.32 47.03
N LEU A 7 -13.10 -7.31 46.63
CA LEU A 7 -12.61 -7.43 45.25
C LEU A 7 -13.76 -7.57 44.25
N PHE A 8 -14.79 -8.33 44.61
CA PHE A 8 -16.00 -8.48 43.81
C PHE A 8 -16.72 -7.13 43.67
N TYR A 9 -16.94 -6.40 44.77
CA TYR A 9 -17.54 -5.07 44.76
C TYR A 9 -16.75 -4.06 43.92
N GLU A 10 -15.42 -4.03 44.05
CA GLU A 10 -14.53 -3.14 43.29
C GLU A 10 -14.51 -3.45 41.78
N SER A 11 -15.01 -4.61 41.34
CA SER A 11 -14.99 -5.06 39.94
C SER A 11 -16.35 -5.48 39.37
N ALA A 12 -17.43 -5.38 40.14
CA ALA A 12 -18.72 -5.96 39.78
C ALA A 12 -19.34 -5.32 38.53
N GLY A 13 -19.10 -4.02 38.30
CA GLY A 13 -19.54 -3.33 37.08
C GLY A 13 -18.90 -3.91 35.82
N ASN A 14 -17.62 -4.30 35.88
CA ASN A 14 -16.93 -4.93 34.74
C ASN A 14 -17.57 -6.27 34.33
N LEU A 15 -18.14 -7.02 35.29
CA LEU A 15 -18.77 -8.31 35.00
C LEU A 15 -20.01 -8.19 34.12
N LEU A 16 -20.71 -7.06 34.17
CA LEU A 16 -21.91 -6.84 33.35
C LEU A 16 -21.65 -6.10 32.04
N LEU A 17 -20.45 -5.53 31.85
CA LEU A 17 -20.18 -4.66 30.70
C LEU A 17 -20.43 -5.34 29.35
N PHE A 18 -19.89 -6.53 29.14
CA PHE A 18 -20.00 -7.27 27.87
C PHE A 18 -20.93 -8.49 27.92
N THR A 19 -21.50 -8.84 29.09
CA THR A 19 -22.50 -9.91 29.19
C THR A 19 -23.80 -9.49 28.50
N GLN A 20 -24.48 -10.45 27.86
CA GLN A 20 -25.64 -10.13 27.02
C GLN A 20 -26.98 -10.51 27.67
N ASN A 21 -27.00 -11.63 28.39
CA ASN A 21 -28.23 -12.16 29.00
C ASN A 21 -28.33 -11.85 30.49
N VAL A 22 -27.21 -11.57 31.16
CA VAL A 22 -27.19 -11.22 32.58
C VAL A 22 -27.39 -9.71 32.68
N GLN A 23 -28.52 -9.31 33.27
CA GLN A 23 -28.88 -7.89 33.45
C GLN A 23 -28.71 -7.43 34.90
N GLU A 24 -28.60 -8.34 35.85
CA GLU A 24 -28.51 -8.03 37.27
C GLU A 24 -27.55 -9.01 37.97
N ILE A 25 -26.75 -8.48 38.89
CA ILE A 25 -25.98 -9.25 39.88
C ILE A 25 -26.33 -8.70 41.25
N SER A 26 -26.86 -9.54 42.14
CA SER A 26 -27.17 -9.16 43.52
C SER A 26 -26.47 -10.10 44.50
N LEU A 27 -25.89 -9.52 45.56
CA LEU A 27 -25.32 -10.26 46.67
C LEU A 27 -26.23 -10.13 47.88
N HIS A 28 -26.61 -11.25 48.48
CA HIS A 28 -27.42 -11.29 49.69
C HIS A 28 -26.61 -11.90 50.84
N HIS A 29 -26.84 -11.41 52.05
CA HIS A 29 -26.33 -11.96 53.29
C HIS A 29 -27.45 -12.62 54.08
N LEU A 30 -27.23 -13.87 54.49
CA LEU A 30 -28.13 -14.61 55.35
C LEU A 30 -27.54 -14.66 56.76
N GLN A 31 -28.33 -14.27 57.77
CA GLN A 31 -27.91 -14.31 59.16
C GLN A 31 -27.90 -15.75 59.71
N ASN A 32 -27.00 -16.02 60.66
CA ASN A 32 -26.78 -17.37 61.20
C ASN A 32 -27.98 -17.96 61.96
N ASP A 33 -28.89 -17.11 62.43
CA ASP A 33 -30.10 -17.45 63.18
C ASP A 33 -31.38 -17.45 62.32
N SER A 34 -31.23 -17.39 60.98
CA SER A 34 -32.36 -17.44 60.05
C SER A 34 -33.13 -18.77 60.15
N ILE A 35 -34.45 -18.63 60.27
CA ILE A 35 -35.42 -19.75 60.31
C ILE A 35 -36.12 -19.88 58.95
N HIS A 36 -36.19 -18.79 58.18
CA HIS A 36 -36.83 -18.72 56.87
C HIS A 36 -35.85 -18.10 55.84
N PRO A 37 -34.97 -18.91 55.23
CA PRO A 37 -33.87 -18.42 54.39
C PRO A 37 -34.29 -17.50 53.25
N ASP A 38 -35.45 -17.73 52.63
CA ASP A 38 -35.94 -16.92 51.51
C ASP A 38 -36.43 -15.52 51.94
N ASP A 39 -36.93 -15.36 53.17
CA ASP A 39 -37.48 -14.11 53.71
C ASP A 39 -36.44 -13.32 54.52
N ASP A 40 -35.43 -14.01 55.07
CA ASP A 40 -34.41 -13.45 55.97
C ASP A 40 -33.14 -12.96 55.23
N MET A 41 -33.08 -13.13 53.90
CA MET A 41 -31.96 -12.67 53.08
C MET A 41 -31.93 -11.13 52.98
N VAL A 42 -30.83 -10.53 53.41
CA VAL A 42 -30.61 -9.07 53.32
C VAL A 42 -29.76 -8.75 52.09
N LEU A 43 -30.24 -7.87 51.22
CA LEU A 43 -29.47 -7.38 50.07
C LEU A 43 -28.25 -6.57 50.56
N VAL A 44 -27.07 -6.98 50.12
CA VAL A 44 -25.79 -6.34 50.44
C VAL A 44 -25.42 -5.32 49.38
N PHE A 45 -25.39 -5.74 48.12
CA PHE A 45 -25.18 -4.82 47.01
C PHE A 45 -25.77 -5.40 45.72
N LYS A 46 -26.06 -4.52 44.78
CA LYS A 46 -26.68 -4.84 43.50
C LYS A 46 -26.00 -4.09 42.37
N VAL A 47 -25.84 -4.76 41.23
CA VAL A 47 -25.40 -4.16 39.97
C VAL A 47 -26.44 -4.46 38.91
N ASP A 48 -26.97 -3.43 38.31
CA ASP A 48 -27.94 -3.49 37.22
C ASP A 48 -27.32 -2.99 35.92
N LYS A 49 -27.67 -3.64 34.82
CA LYS A 49 -27.35 -3.23 33.46
C LYS A 49 -28.63 -2.78 32.77
N GLN A 50 -28.56 -1.61 32.14
CA GLN A 50 -29.63 -1.08 31.32
C GLN A 50 -29.08 -0.59 29.98
N GLU A 51 -29.60 -1.10 28.87
CA GLU A 51 -29.22 -0.64 27.53
C GLU A 51 -30.07 0.60 27.15
N LEU A 52 -29.41 1.74 26.94
CA LEU A 52 -30.04 3.05 26.76
C LEU A 52 -30.23 3.45 25.28
N PHE A 53 -29.53 2.82 24.34
CA PHE A 53 -29.64 3.17 22.92
C PHE A 53 -29.38 1.97 22.00
N ILE A 54 -30.41 1.58 21.25
CA ILE A 54 -30.34 0.49 20.27
C ILE A 54 -31.09 0.88 18.98
N PRO A 55 -30.43 1.53 18.00
CA PRO A 55 -31.04 1.74 16.70
C PRO A 55 -31.12 0.39 15.97
N ARG A 56 -32.33 0.01 15.54
CA ARG A 56 -32.63 -1.11 14.62
C ARG A 56 -32.62 -2.55 15.17
N LEU A 57 -32.49 -2.81 16.48
CA LEU A 57 -32.78 -4.14 17.03
C LEU A 57 -34.10 -4.16 17.78
N ASN A 58 -35.00 -5.04 17.36
CA ASN A 58 -36.17 -5.44 18.12
C ASN A 58 -35.76 -6.23 19.37
N LYS A 59 -35.21 -5.61 20.42
CA LYS A 59 -34.86 -6.25 21.72
C LYS A 59 -34.07 -7.58 21.62
N ARG A 60 -33.35 -7.85 20.53
CA ARG A 60 -32.61 -9.11 20.32
C ARG A 60 -31.16 -8.98 20.81
N ASN A 61 -30.64 -10.06 21.40
CA ASN A 61 -29.25 -10.20 21.85
C ASN A 61 -28.26 -9.94 20.69
N ILE A 62 -27.14 -9.25 20.98
CA ILE A 62 -26.11 -8.90 19.99
C ILE A 62 -25.52 -10.14 19.32
N LEU A 63 -25.29 -11.20 20.10
CA LEU A 63 -24.74 -12.47 19.62
C LEU A 63 -25.69 -13.15 18.67
N THR A 64 -27.00 -13.17 18.95
CA THR A 64 -27.97 -13.79 18.03
C THR A 64 -28.06 -13.04 16.72
N THR A 65 -28.02 -11.71 16.79
CA THR A 65 -27.98 -10.84 15.60
C THR A 65 -26.75 -11.08 14.75
N PHE A 66 -25.56 -11.04 15.34
CA PHE A 66 -24.31 -11.27 14.61
C PHE A 66 -24.16 -12.71 14.13
N THR A 67 -24.77 -13.68 14.83
CA THR A 67 -24.83 -15.08 14.37
C THR A 67 -25.75 -15.21 13.15
N GLU A 68 -26.95 -14.65 13.17
CA GLU A 68 -27.88 -14.64 12.03
C GLU A 68 -27.27 -13.95 10.81
N ALA A 69 -26.62 -12.81 11.05
CA ALA A 69 -25.84 -12.09 10.07
C ALA A 69 -24.72 -12.93 9.43
N SER A 70 -23.93 -13.62 10.26
CA SER A 70 -22.88 -14.52 9.80
C SER A 70 -23.44 -15.66 8.95
N LYS A 71 -24.57 -16.25 9.38
CA LYS A 71 -25.28 -17.30 8.61
C LYS A 71 -25.77 -16.78 7.26
N LYS A 72 -26.32 -15.56 7.22
CA LYS A 72 -26.77 -14.93 5.99
C LYS A 72 -25.60 -14.67 5.04
N ALA A 73 -24.52 -14.09 5.54
CA ALA A 73 -23.30 -13.83 4.79
C ALA A 73 -22.64 -15.11 4.24
N MET A 74 -22.69 -16.22 4.98
CA MET A 74 -22.25 -17.54 4.52
C MET A 74 -23.06 -18.06 3.34
N ARG A 75 -24.38 -17.85 3.34
CA ARG A 75 -25.27 -18.31 2.25
C ARG A 75 -25.13 -17.51 0.96
N GLU A 76 -24.76 -16.23 1.08
CA GLU A 76 -24.69 -15.30 -0.05
C GLU A 76 -23.28 -15.25 -0.70
N GLU A 77 -22.30 -16.03 -0.19
CA GLU A 77 -20.87 -16.04 -0.58
C GLU A 77 -20.22 -14.64 -0.67
N ARG A 78 -20.86 -13.63 -0.07
CA ARG A 78 -20.45 -12.23 -0.12
C ARG A 78 -20.90 -11.55 1.16
N SER A 79 -19.96 -11.25 2.04
CA SER A 79 -20.13 -10.19 3.04
C SER A 79 -19.33 -8.97 2.60
N LYS A 80 -19.93 -8.07 1.82
CA LYS A 80 -19.31 -6.77 1.52
C LYS A 80 -19.75 -5.68 2.49
N THR A 81 -20.81 -5.89 3.27
CA THR A 81 -21.36 -4.90 4.20
C THR A 81 -20.78 -5.11 5.59
N LYS A 82 -19.96 -4.14 6.04
CA LYS A 82 -19.47 -4.03 7.43
C LYS A 82 -20.68 -4.10 8.38
N GLN A 83 -20.80 -5.21 9.10
CA GLN A 83 -21.83 -5.36 10.12
C GLN A 83 -21.28 -4.83 11.42
N THR A 84 -21.66 -3.61 11.73
CA THR A 84 -21.15 -2.85 12.86
C THR A 84 -22.32 -2.30 13.64
N PHE A 85 -22.17 -2.25 14.96
CA PHE A 85 -23.25 -1.87 15.87
C PHE A 85 -22.70 -1.09 17.05
N ILE A 86 -23.36 0.01 17.40
CA ILE A 86 -22.99 0.83 18.55
C ILE A 86 -24.18 0.92 19.48
N CYS A 87 -23.93 0.67 20.76
CA CYS A 87 -24.91 0.87 21.83
C CYS A 87 -24.32 1.68 22.98
N ARG A 88 -25.23 2.23 23.78
CA ARG A 88 -24.94 2.86 25.06
C ARG A 88 -25.51 1.97 26.17
N THR A 89 -24.69 1.64 27.14
CA THR A 89 -25.05 0.79 28.29
C THR A 89 -24.84 1.58 29.56
N ASN A 90 -25.89 1.77 30.35
CA ASN A 90 -25.78 2.27 31.71
C ASN A 90 -25.66 1.09 32.67
N ILE A 91 -24.68 1.15 33.56
CA ILE A 91 -24.52 0.20 34.64
C ILE A 91 -24.68 0.97 35.95
N ARG A 92 -25.64 0.55 36.76
CA ARG A 92 -25.95 1.11 38.06
C ARG A 92 -25.47 0.16 39.14
N ILE A 93 -24.72 0.67 40.11
CA ILE A 93 -24.28 -0.07 41.30
C ILE A 93 -24.97 0.57 42.50
N THR A 94 -25.80 -0.21 43.19
CA THR A 94 -26.56 0.24 44.36
C THR A 94 -26.07 -0.50 45.60
N ASN A 95 -25.69 0.26 46.62
CA ASN A 95 -25.30 -0.26 47.92
C ASN A 95 -26.53 -0.35 48.85
N SER A 96 -26.73 -1.50 49.50
CA SER A 96 -27.81 -1.73 50.46
C SER A 96 -27.21 -2.06 51.84
N CYS A 97 -27.98 -1.83 52.90
CA CYS A 97 -27.42 -1.68 54.26
C CYS A 97 -26.59 -2.87 54.75
N GLY A 98 -25.58 -2.57 55.58
CA GLY A 98 -24.83 -3.56 56.37
C GLY A 98 -23.40 -3.87 55.90
N LEU A 99 -22.90 -3.18 54.86
CA LEU A 99 -21.50 -3.32 54.42
C LEU A 99 -20.55 -2.24 54.97
N ALA A 100 -21.08 -1.26 55.71
CA ALA A 100 -20.29 -0.15 56.28
C ALA A 100 -19.15 -0.64 57.22
N ASP A 101 -19.28 -1.83 57.81
CA ASP A 101 -18.23 -2.43 58.65
C ASP A 101 -17.22 -3.30 57.87
N VAL A 102 -17.44 -3.54 56.57
CA VAL A 102 -16.71 -4.55 55.77
C VAL A 102 -15.96 -3.94 54.58
N VAL A 103 -16.46 -2.84 54.00
CA VAL A 103 -15.84 -2.15 52.86
C VAL A 103 -15.71 -0.66 53.17
N ASP A 104 -14.49 -0.26 53.51
CA ASP A 104 -14.11 1.11 53.80
C ASP A 104 -14.45 2.03 52.61
N GLY A 105 -15.44 2.93 52.75
CA GLY A 105 -15.63 4.08 51.84
C GLY A 105 -17.01 4.31 51.19
N GLY A 106 -18.05 3.51 51.42
CA GLY A 106 -19.41 3.77 50.90
C GLY A 106 -20.44 4.03 52.01
N LYS A 107 -21.31 5.03 51.86
CA LYS A 107 -22.45 5.21 52.79
C LYS A 107 -23.59 4.27 52.39
N ASP A 108 -24.38 3.85 53.36
CA ASP A 108 -25.61 3.07 53.11
C ASP A 108 -26.55 3.88 52.19
N GLY A 109 -26.98 3.27 51.08
CA GLY A 109 -27.87 3.90 50.09
C GLY A 109 -27.17 4.62 48.92
N ASP A 110 -25.84 4.63 48.85
CA ASP A 110 -25.12 5.20 47.70
C ASP A 110 -25.44 4.42 46.41
N THR A 111 -25.73 5.15 45.34
CA THR A 111 -25.93 4.60 43.99
C THR A 111 -24.96 5.29 43.03
N PHE A 112 -24.21 4.48 42.28
CA PHE A 112 -23.27 4.95 41.27
C PHE A 112 -23.75 4.50 39.89
N GLU A 113 -23.83 5.42 38.94
CA GLU A 113 -24.16 5.11 37.55
C GLU A 113 -22.97 5.40 36.63
N SER A 114 -22.81 4.57 35.61
CA SER A 114 -21.78 4.76 34.59
C SER A 114 -22.35 4.41 33.21
N GLU A 115 -22.33 5.36 32.29
CA GLU A 115 -22.71 5.15 30.89
C GLU A 115 -21.49 4.77 30.06
N TRP A 116 -21.61 3.68 29.31
CA TRP A 116 -20.58 3.10 28.47
C TRP A 116 -21.00 3.11 27.00
N LEU A 117 -20.14 3.66 26.15
CA LEU A 117 -20.25 3.54 24.71
C LEU A 117 -19.56 2.26 24.26
N ILE A 118 -20.29 1.34 23.63
CA ILE A 118 -19.77 0.06 23.16
C ILE A 118 -19.97 -0.06 21.64
N SER A 119 -18.88 -0.28 20.90
CA SER A 119 -18.91 -0.56 19.47
C SER A 119 -18.55 -2.01 19.21
N TRP A 120 -19.47 -2.75 18.60
CA TRP A 120 -19.34 -4.13 18.18
C TRP A 120 -19.14 -4.19 16.67
N SER A 121 -18.28 -5.10 16.24
CA SER A 121 -18.09 -5.38 14.82
C SER A 121 -17.93 -6.86 14.58
N LEU A 122 -18.57 -7.34 13.53
CA LEU A 122 -18.25 -8.63 12.92
C LEU A 122 -17.15 -8.40 11.88
N GLY A 123 -16.07 -9.16 11.96
CA GLY A 123 -15.05 -9.19 10.92
C GLY A 123 -15.63 -9.70 9.61
N VAL A 124 -15.20 -9.08 8.50
CA VAL A 124 -15.71 -9.37 7.15
C VAL A 124 -14.59 -9.75 6.17
N GLY A 125 -13.32 -9.64 6.60
CA GLY A 125 -12.15 -9.93 5.80
C GLY A 125 -11.52 -11.28 6.14
N LYS A 126 -10.26 -11.24 6.62
CA LYS A 126 -9.47 -12.44 6.94
C LYS A 126 -10.10 -13.28 8.06
N SER A 127 -10.69 -12.63 9.06
CA SER A 127 -11.31 -13.32 10.20
C SER A 127 -12.59 -14.04 9.81
N PHE A 128 -13.38 -13.47 8.89
CA PHE A 128 -14.57 -14.13 8.35
C PHE A 128 -14.22 -15.33 7.46
N ARG A 129 -13.18 -15.20 6.61
CA ARG A 129 -12.67 -16.33 5.82
C ARG A 129 -12.18 -17.47 6.70
N MET A 130 -11.37 -17.15 7.71
CA MET A 130 -10.89 -18.13 8.69
C MET A 130 -12.05 -18.77 9.46
N TYR A 131 -13.12 -18.03 9.76
CA TYR A 131 -14.35 -18.57 10.34
C TYR A 131 -15.09 -19.54 9.40
N ILE A 132 -15.25 -19.20 8.12
CA ILE A 132 -15.89 -20.07 7.10
C ILE A 132 -15.07 -21.33 6.85
N GLU A 133 -13.75 -21.21 6.75
CA GLU A 133 -12.82 -22.31 6.51
C GLU A 133 -12.70 -23.24 7.74
N GLY A 134 -13.33 -22.87 8.86
CA GLY A 134 -13.31 -23.62 10.11
C GLY A 134 -11.99 -23.49 10.85
N GLY A 135 -11.19 -22.46 10.59
CA GLY A 135 -9.93 -22.20 11.28
C GLY A 135 -10.07 -21.50 12.65
N SER A 136 -11.28 -21.07 13.02
CA SER A 136 -11.53 -20.23 14.22
C SER A 136 -12.08 -20.95 15.44
N ASP A 137 -12.09 -22.27 15.46
CA ASP A 137 -12.67 -23.08 16.54
C ASP A 137 -14.17 -22.89 16.71
N GLY A 138 -14.81 -22.39 15.65
CA GLY A 138 -16.20 -22.01 15.69
C GLY A 138 -16.50 -20.69 16.37
N ALA A 139 -15.48 -20.03 16.91
CA ALA A 139 -15.58 -18.69 17.45
C ALA A 139 -16.01 -17.73 16.34
N LEU A 140 -16.99 -16.89 16.64
CA LEU A 140 -17.42 -15.83 15.72
C LEU A 140 -16.28 -14.81 15.59
N PRO A 141 -16.08 -14.24 14.39
CA PRO A 141 -15.14 -13.14 14.19
C PRO A 141 -15.76 -11.86 14.76
N LEU A 142 -15.95 -11.81 16.08
CA LEU A 142 -16.68 -10.74 16.77
C LEU A 142 -15.79 -10.12 17.84
N THR A 143 -15.73 -8.80 17.82
CA THR A 143 -15.00 -7.97 18.77
C THR A 143 -15.81 -6.73 19.13
N ALA A 144 -15.45 -6.11 20.23
CA ALA A 144 -15.96 -4.81 20.62
C ALA A 144 -14.91 -3.96 21.34
N VAL A 145 -15.14 -2.65 21.31
CA VAL A 145 -14.42 -1.67 22.13
C VAL A 145 -15.40 -0.91 23.01
N ALA A 146 -15.00 -0.58 24.23
CA ALA A 146 -15.84 0.17 25.16
C ALA A 146 -15.08 1.30 25.87
N LEU A 147 -15.75 2.43 26.08
CA LEU A 147 -15.25 3.58 26.82
C LEU A 147 -16.39 4.22 27.63
N PRO A 148 -16.15 4.66 28.88
CA PRO A 148 -17.14 5.41 29.64
C PRO A 148 -17.32 6.84 29.08
N ILE A 149 -18.55 7.34 29.09
CA ILE A 149 -18.94 8.66 28.61
C ILE A 149 -19.73 9.41 29.69
N SER A 150 -19.68 10.74 29.67
CA SER A 150 -20.43 11.59 30.62
C SER A 150 -21.88 11.80 30.17
N GLU A 151 -22.75 12.20 31.11
CA GLU A 151 -24.16 12.60 30.81
C GLU A 151 -24.29 13.70 29.74
N LYS A 152 -23.22 14.49 29.51
CA LYS A 152 -23.16 15.54 28.47
C LYS A 152 -22.48 15.06 27.18
N GLY A 153 -22.10 13.79 27.09
CA GLY A 153 -21.38 13.21 25.95
C GLY A 153 -19.88 13.49 25.93
N ASN A 154 -19.30 14.05 26.99
CA ASN A 154 -17.85 14.25 27.10
C ASN A 154 -17.14 12.92 27.43
N LEU A 155 -15.93 12.74 26.92
CA LEU A 155 -15.11 11.56 27.18
C LEU A 155 -14.55 11.62 28.61
N HIS A 156 -14.89 10.66 29.47
CA HIS A 156 -14.22 10.48 30.77
C HIS A 156 -13.02 9.56 30.60
N ILE A 157 -11.87 10.15 30.26
CA ILE A 157 -10.63 9.40 30.20
C ILE A 157 -10.07 9.35 31.63
N TYR A 158 -10.17 8.20 32.30
CA TYR A 158 -9.58 7.84 33.61
C TYR A 158 -10.32 8.16 34.91
N ASP A 159 -11.58 8.61 34.88
CA ASP A 159 -12.38 8.74 36.11
C ASP A 159 -13.30 7.53 36.25
N ALA A 160 -12.71 6.34 36.45
CA ALA A 160 -13.46 5.10 36.60
C ALA A 160 -14.24 5.15 37.92
N SER A 161 -15.57 5.21 37.82
CA SER A 161 -16.46 5.09 38.97
C SER A 161 -16.23 3.77 39.71
N LEU A 162 -16.60 3.77 40.99
CA LEU A 162 -16.52 2.59 41.85
C LEU A 162 -17.15 1.37 41.17
N GLY A 163 -16.44 0.23 41.15
CA GLY A 163 -16.90 -1.01 40.49
C GLY A 163 -16.34 -1.27 39.09
N PHE A 164 -15.53 -0.37 38.53
CA PHE A 164 -14.88 -0.51 37.23
C PHE A 164 -13.35 -0.48 37.31
N TYR A 165 -12.67 -1.03 36.30
CA TYR A 165 -11.22 -0.94 36.23
C TYR A 165 -10.75 0.49 35.94
N ARG A 166 -9.68 0.92 36.60
CA ARG A 166 -9.04 2.23 36.38
C ARG A 166 -8.22 2.30 35.09
N GLU A 167 -7.82 1.14 34.58
CA GLU A 167 -7.02 0.99 33.37
C GLU A 167 -7.76 0.11 32.37
N SER A 168 -7.40 0.22 31.09
CA SER A 168 -8.03 -0.59 30.05
C SER A 168 -7.69 -2.06 30.15
N HIS A 169 -8.71 -2.92 30.10
CA HIS A 169 -8.56 -4.36 30.18
C HIS A 169 -9.17 -5.07 28.98
N LEU A 170 -8.71 -6.30 28.79
CA LEU A 170 -9.23 -7.24 27.81
C LEU A 170 -10.35 -8.08 28.42
N PHE A 171 -11.35 -8.37 27.60
CA PHE A 171 -12.53 -9.16 27.93
C PHE A 171 -12.72 -10.28 26.90
N VAL A 172 -13.18 -11.43 27.38
CA VAL A 172 -13.76 -12.50 26.57
C VAL A 172 -15.17 -12.73 27.10
N PHE A 173 -16.01 -11.70 26.93
CA PHE A 173 -17.32 -11.46 27.54
C PHE A 173 -17.31 -11.26 29.07
N LEU A 174 -16.35 -11.88 29.76
CA LEU A 174 -15.98 -11.59 31.14
C LEU A 174 -14.58 -11.00 31.18
N PRO A 175 -14.26 -10.19 32.20
CA PRO A 175 -12.94 -9.60 32.36
C PRO A 175 -11.87 -10.67 32.56
N ILE A 176 -10.72 -10.49 31.92
CA ILE A 176 -9.50 -11.26 32.18
C ILE A 176 -8.39 -10.32 32.64
N PRO A 177 -7.38 -10.79 33.42
CA PRO A 177 -6.36 -9.94 34.03
C PRO A 177 -5.27 -9.51 33.04
N VAL A 178 -5.67 -9.04 31.85
CA VAL A 178 -4.78 -8.57 30.79
C VAL A 178 -5.04 -7.10 30.54
N LYS A 179 -4.02 -6.27 30.84
CA LYS A 179 -4.04 -4.83 30.58
C LYS A 179 -3.81 -4.54 29.10
N VAL A 180 -4.49 -3.53 28.59
CA VAL A 180 -4.42 -3.09 27.20
C VAL A 180 -3.76 -1.70 27.16
N PRO A 181 -2.83 -1.43 26.23
CA PRO A 181 -2.10 -0.16 26.18
C PRO A 181 -2.92 1.02 25.59
N PHE A 182 -4.22 0.82 25.37
CA PHE A 182 -5.12 1.79 24.75
C PHE A 182 -6.07 2.39 25.77
N SER A 183 -6.70 3.51 25.41
CA SER A 183 -7.65 4.20 26.28
C SER A 183 -9.02 3.53 26.36
N VAL A 184 -9.23 2.39 25.68
CA VAL A 184 -10.51 1.66 25.59
C VAL A 184 -10.40 0.23 26.09
N HIS A 185 -11.47 -0.29 26.69
CA HIS A 185 -11.63 -1.72 26.95
C HIS A 185 -11.84 -2.47 25.63
N ILE A 186 -11.28 -3.67 25.53
CA ILE A 186 -11.41 -4.53 24.34
C ILE A 186 -12.12 -5.81 24.74
N ASN A 187 -13.11 -6.22 23.95
CA ASN A 187 -13.79 -7.50 24.07
C ASN A 187 -13.71 -8.28 22.76
N GLY A 188 -13.69 -9.60 22.82
CA GLY A 188 -13.81 -10.41 21.61
C GLY A 188 -13.68 -11.89 21.84
N CYS A 189 -13.91 -12.66 20.78
CA CYS A 189 -13.79 -14.12 20.80
C CYS A 189 -12.32 -14.56 20.66
N PHE A 190 -11.44 -14.04 21.52
CA PHE A 190 -10.01 -14.34 21.51
C PHE A 190 -9.70 -15.74 22.05
N ALA A 191 -8.67 -16.36 21.48
CA ALA A 191 -8.07 -17.57 22.02
C ALA A 191 -7.12 -17.22 23.19
N VAL A 192 -7.40 -17.76 24.36
CA VAL A 192 -6.67 -17.50 25.61
C VAL A 192 -6.03 -18.79 26.12
N SER A 193 -5.03 -18.66 26.99
CA SER A 193 -4.45 -19.80 27.70
C SER A 193 -5.49 -20.55 28.53
N ALA A 194 -5.22 -21.81 28.86
CA ALA A 194 -6.13 -22.64 29.67
C ALA A 194 -6.46 -22.03 31.04
N ASP A 195 -5.50 -21.31 31.65
CA ASP A 195 -5.69 -20.58 32.91
C ASP A 195 -6.34 -19.18 32.72
N ARG A 196 -6.64 -18.79 31.49
CA ARG A 196 -7.26 -17.52 31.06
C ARG A 196 -6.54 -16.26 31.56
N LYS A 197 -5.22 -16.34 31.74
CA LYS A 197 -4.39 -15.20 32.20
C LYS A 197 -3.65 -14.48 31.08
N ARG A 198 -3.56 -15.07 29.88
CA ARG A 198 -2.88 -14.46 28.73
C ARG A 198 -3.59 -14.80 27.42
N LEU A 199 -3.41 -13.93 26.43
CA LEU A 199 -3.67 -14.26 25.04
C LEU A 199 -2.64 -15.29 24.56
N LEU A 200 -3.05 -16.19 23.68
CA LEU A 200 -2.10 -17.05 22.98
C LEU A 200 -1.31 -16.19 21.96
N SER A 201 0.02 -16.16 22.11
CA SER A 201 0.99 -15.48 21.23
C SER A 201 2.09 -16.46 20.80
N TYR A 202 2.83 -16.13 19.74
CA TYR A 202 4.01 -16.90 19.33
C TYR A 202 5.11 -16.76 20.38
N THR A 203 5.64 -17.86 20.89
CA THR A 203 6.86 -17.87 21.72
C THR A 203 8.09 -18.27 20.89
N SER A 204 9.28 -17.92 21.34
CA SER A 204 10.55 -18.23 20.64
C SER A 204 10.80 -19.73 20.44
N ASP A 205 10.06 -20.58 21.14
CA ASP A 205 10.24 -22.04 21.16
C ASP A 205 9.17 -22.79 20.33
N ASP A 206 8.19 -22.09 19.75
CA ASP A 206 7.10 -22.71 19.00
C ASP A 206 7.51 -23.05 17.56
N LYS A 207 7.63 -24.35 17.26
CA LYS A 207 8.05 -24.87 15.94
C LYS A 207 6.92 -24.97 14.90
N THR A 208 5.68 -24.59 15.23
CA THR A 208 4.52 -24.67 14.32
C THR A 208 3.52 -23.54 14.57
N ASP A 209 3.01 -22.94 13.49
CA ASP A 209 1.89 -21.99 13.49
C ASP A 209 0.64 -22.60 14.17
N SER A 210 0.36 -22.20 15.41
CA SER A 210 -0.91 -22.57 16.03
C SER A 210 -2.03 -21.72 15.44
N ARG A 211 -3.07 -22.37 14.91
CA ARG A 211 -4.22 -21.69 14.29
C ARG A 211 -4.89 -20.69 15.24
N GLN A 212 -4.84 -20.94 16.55
CA GLN A 212 -5.37 -20.06 17.59
C GLN A 212 -4.58 -18.75 17.76
N VAL A 213 -3.24 -18.80 17.61
CA VAL A 213 -2.42 -17.58 17.60
C VAL A 213 -2.67 -16.79 16.32
N THR A 214 -2.75 -17.47 15.18
CA THR A 214 -3.14 -16.84 13.91
C THR A 214 -4.54 -16.21 14.01
N TRP A 215 -5.49 -16.89 14.66
CA TRP A 215 -6.85 -16.39 14.89
C TRP A 215 -6.84 -15.06 15.65
N ASN A 216 -6.10 -14.97 16.76
CA ASN A 216 -5.98 -13.72 17.52
C ASN A 216 -5.44 -12.59 16.65
N SER A 217 -4.34 -12.82 15.92
CA SER A 217 -3.74 -11.81 15.04
C SER A 217 -4.70 -11.35 13.94
N VAL A 218 -5.43 -12.29 13.35
CA VAL A 218 -6.44 -12.03 12.31
C VAL A 218 -7.66 -11.30 12.88
N LEU A 219 -8.12 -11.65 14.09
CA LEU A 219 -9.24 -11.00 14.76
C LEU A 219 -8.90 -9.54 15.11
N ILE A 220 -7.68 -9.30 15.59
CA ILE A 220 -7.12 -7.97 15.91
C ILE A 220 -7.04 -7.09 14.64
N SER A 221 -6.60 -7.65 13.51
CA SER A 221 -6.40 -6.90 12.27
C SER A 221 -7.65 -6.69 11.40
N ASP A 222 -8.77 -7.34 11.73
CA ASP A 222 -10.01 -7.29 10.94
C ASP A 222 -11.21 -6.86 11.79
N SER A 223 -11.71 -7.74 12.65
CA SER A 223 -12.89 -7.45 13.47
C SER A 223 -12.64 -6.30 14.44
N LEU A 224 -11.54 -6.35 15.19
CA LEU A 224 -11.22 -5.34 16.21
C LEU A 224 -10.99 -3.97 15.57
N LEU A 225 -10.22 -3.95 14.47
CA LEU A 225 -10.02 -2.76 13.66
C LEU A 225 -11.35 -2.09 13.28
N ASN A 226 -12.30 -2.86 12.75
CA ASN A 226 -13.60 -2.33 12.32
C ASN A 226 -14.40 -1.76 13.51
N SER A 227 -14.41 -2.44 14.67
CA SER A 227 -15.04 -1.87 15.88
C SER A 227 -14.34 -0.59 16.35
N TYR A 228 -13.02 -0.52 16.24
CA TYR A 228 -12.24 0.65 16.65
C TYR A 228 -12.52 1.86 15.73
N LEU A 229 -12.53 1.65 14.40
CA LEU A 229 -12.81 2.68 13.41
C LEU A 229 -14.24 3.22 13.57
N GLN A 230 -15.22 2.33 13.75
CA GLN A 230 -16.61 2.73 13.96
C GLN A 230 -16.78 3.51 15.26
N PHE A 231 -16.13 3.05 16.33
CA PHE A 231 -16.09 3.76 17.61
C PHE A 231 -15.56 5.18 17.46
N LEU A 232 -14.39 5.36 16.84
CA LEU A 232 -13.81 6.69 16.64
C LEU A 232 -14.70 7.57 15.75
N ALA A 233 -15.28 7.03 14.68
CA ALA A 233 -16.20 7.77 13.83
C ALA A 233 -17.45 8.24 14.59
N TYR A 234 -17.98 7.41 15.51
CA TYR A 234 -19.10 7.80 16.36
C TYR A 234 -18.72 8.87 17.36
N VAL A 235 -17.59 8.70 18.06
CA VAL A 235 -17.06 9.70 19.01
C VAL A 235 -16.86 11.04 18.29
N ARG A 236 -16.27 11.02 17.10
CA ARG A 236 -16.05 12.21 16.26
C ARG A 236 -17.34 12.98 15.97
N ASN A 237 -18.41 12.26 15.60
CA ASN A 237 -19.66 12.86 15.17
C ASN A 237 -20.59 13.26 16.33
N ASN A 238 -20.44 12.66 17.52
CA ASN A 238 -21.45 12.77 18.59
C ASN A 238 -20.91 13.17 19.98
N CYS A 239 -19.60 13.08 20.22
CA CYS A 239 -19.02 13.19 21.57
C CYS A 239 -17.87 14.21 21.68
N LEU A 240 -17.41 14.80 20.57
CA LEU A 240 -16.29 15.75 20.59
C LEU A 240 -16.76 17.19 20.67
N HIS A 241 -16.41 17.85 21.78
CA HIS A 241 -16.32 19.31 21.89
C HIS A 241 -14.86 19.81 21.90
N ASP A 242 -13.89 18.93 22.15
CA ASP A 242 -12.45 19.18 22.16
C ASP A 242 -11.72 18.16 21.27
N VAL A 243 -10.95 18.66 20.30
CA VAL A 243 -10.21 17.88 19.31
C VAL A 243 -8.97 17.22 19.91
N SER A 244 -8.37 17.83 20.94
CA SER A 244 -7.11 17.34 21.52
C SER A 244 -7.26 15.97 22.18
N GLY A 245 -8.42 15.70 22.79
CA GLY A 245 -8.77 14.41 23.36
C GLY A 245 -9.01 13.28 22.34
N PHE A 246 -9.31 13.60 21.08
CA PHE A 246 -9.62 12.60 20.06
C PHE A 246 -8.40 11.74 19.68
N TYR A 247 -7.24 12.37 19.45
CA TYR A 247 -6.00 11.65 19.14
C TYR A 247 -5.48 10.85 20.34
N TYR A 248 -5.98 11.09 21.56
CA TYR A 248 -5.67 10.26 22.72
C TYR A 248 -6.31 8.87 22.64
N LEU A 249 -7.40 8.74 21.90
CA LEU A 249 -8.10 7.46 21.70
C LEU A 249 -7.47 6.59 20.61
N TRP A 250 -6.49 7.09 19.84
CA TRP A 250 -5.86 6.29 18.79
C TRP A 250 -4.94 5.21 19.38
N PRO A 251 -4.75 4.07 18.70
CA PRO A 251 -3.75 3.09 19.11
C PRO A 251 -2.34 3.66 18.92
N LYS A 252 -1.50 3.67 19.96
CA LYS A 252 -0.16 4.32 19.93
C LYS A 252 1.02 3.42 20.28
N ASP A 253 0.73 2.23 20.82
CA ASP A 253 1.73 1.32 21.36
C ASP A 253 1.31 -0.12 21.00
N CYS A 254 2.28 -0.98 20.69
CA CYS A 254 2.06 -2.39 20.38
C CYS A 254 1.86 -3.26 21.63
N GLY A 255 2.08 -2.70 22.82
CA GLY A 255 2.05 -3.40 24.10
C GLY A 255 3.17 -4.42 24.27
N PRO A 256 3.15 -5.21 25.36
CA PRO A 256 4.13 -6.25 25.61
C PRO A 256 4.19 -7.26 24.46
N GLU A 257 5.41 -7.69 24.09
CA GLU A 257 5.68 -8.71 23.06
C GLU A 257 5.10 -8.39 21.67
N ASN A 258 4.79 -7.12 21.37
CA ASN A 258 4.16 -6.67 20.11
C ASN A 258 2.78 -7.28 19.84
N THR A 259 2.06 -7.69 20.88
CA THR A 259 0.74 -8.35 20.76
C THR A 259 -0.25 -7.56 19.91
N TRP A 260 -0.26 -6.22 20.03
CA TRP A 260 -1.20 -5.34 19.34
C TRP A 260 -0.67 -4.71 18.05
N LYS A 261 0.53 -5.11 17.61
CA LYS A 261 1.13 -4.66 16.35
C LYS A 261 0.21 -4.86 15.13
N PRO A 262 -0.58 -5.96 15.01
CA PRO A 262 -1.52 -6.11 13.91
C PRO A 262 -2.60 -5.01 13.87
N LEU A 263 -3.10 -4.56 15.03
CA LEU A 263 -4.06 -3.47 15.12
C LEU A 263 -3.41 -2.16 14.70
N LEU A 264 -2.23 -1.84 15.26
CA LEU A 264 -1.50 -0.61 14.95
C LEU A 264 -1.26 -0.51 13.44
N LYS A 265 -0.69 -1.56 12.84
CA LYS A 265 -0.36 -1.58 11.41
C LYS A 265 -1.60 -1.38 10.53
N GLU A 266 -2.65 -2.19 10.73
CA GLU A 266 -3.83 -2.12 9.87
C GLU A 266 -4.68 -0.87 10.14
N PHE A 267 -4.69 -0.35 11.37
CA PHE A 267 -5.37 0.90 11.70
C PHE A 267 -4.78 2.08 10.93
N TYR A 268 -3.48 2.32 11.04
CA TYR A 268 -2.84 3.43 10.36
C TYR A 268 -2.87 3.25 8.83
N LYS A 269 -2.77 2.00 8.35
CA LYS A 269 -2.93 1.68 6.94
C LYS A 269 -4.33 2.07 6.43
N HIS A 270 -5.40 1.72 7.13
CA HIS A 270 -6.76 2.13 6.74
C HIS A 270 -6.96 3.64 6.82
N VAL A 271 -6.36 4.31 7.81
CA VAL A 271 -6.39 5.79 7.91
C VAL A 271 -5.75 6.45 6.68
N VAL A 272 -4.73 5.83 6.07
CA VAL A 272 -4.06 6.32 4.86
C VAL A 272 -4.82 5.95 3.59
N GLU A 273 -5.30 4.70 3.48
CA GLU A 273 -5.83 4.14 2.23
C GLU A 273 -7.33 4.40 2.00
N GLU A 274 -8.13 4.63 3.04
CA GLU A 274 -9.58 4.77 2.89
C GLU A 274 -9.96 6.23 2.56
N GLU A 275 -10.37 6.47 1.31
CA GLU A 275 -10.62 7.82 0.75
C GLU A 275 -11.70 8.62 1.50
N ASP A 276 -12.68 7.98 2.14
CA ASP A 276 -13.78 8.66 2.85
C ASP A 276 -13.54 8.81 4.37
N LEU A 277 -12.41 8.31 4.89
CA LEU A 277 -12.17 8.20 6.33
C LEU A 277 -11.57 9.49 6.91
N LYS A 278 -12.45 10.44 7.25
CA LYS A 278 -12.08 11.76 7.80
C LYS A 278 -11.63 11.71 9.27
N MET A 279 -10.36 11.46 9.53
CA MET A 279 -9.85 11.22 10.89
C MET A 279 -8.97 12.35 11.44
N PHE A 280 -8.68 13.36 10.65
CA PHE A 280 -7.81 14.46 11.04
C PHE A 280 -8.59 15.76 11.17
N PHE A 281 -8.22 16.58 12.14
CA PHE A 281 -8.78 17.92 12.26
C PHE A 281 -7.76 18.95 11.79
N GLY A 282 -8.12 19.66 10.72
CA GLY A 282 -7.26 20.67 10.12
C GLY A 282 -8.05 21.90 9.68
N PHE A 283 -7.42 22.72 8.86
CA PHE A 283 -8.00 23.97 8.38
C PHE A 283 -8.08 23.96 6.86
N ARG A 284 -9.25 24.34 6.31
CA ARG A 284 -9.46 24.47 4.87
C ARG A 284 -10.43 25.61 4.61
N ASN A 285 -10.11 26.48 3.65
CA ASN A 285 -11.00 27.57 3.20
C ASN A 285 -11.55 28.46 4.34
N LYS A 286 -10.69 28.86 5.28
CA LYS A 286 -11.02 29.68 6.46
C LYS A 286 -11.86 28.99 7.55
N GLU A 287 -12.11 27.69 7.42
CA GLU A 287 -12.89 26.92 8.40
C GLU A 287 -12.09 25.74 8.95
N SER A 288 -12.39 25.35 10.19
CA SER A 288 -11.82 24.13 10.77
C SER A 288 -12.70 22.94 10.40
N VAL A 289 -12.10 21.91 9.81
CA VAL A 289 -12.84 20.80 9.20
C VAL A 289 -12.16 19.46 9.48
N TRP A 290 -12.96 18.39 9.44
CA TRP A 290 -12.44 17.03 9.44
C TRP A 290 -11.99 16.64 8.03
N LEU A 291 -10.76 16.14 7.95
CA LEU A 291 -10.01 15.84 6.74
C LEU A 291 -9.64 14.35 6.71
N THR A 292 -9.57 13.83 5.49
CA THR A 292 -8.95 12.53 5.16
C THR A 292 -7.42 12.66 5.19
N PHE A 293 -6.70 11.54 5.23
CA PHE A 293 -5.23 11.59 5.18
C PHE A 293 -4.72 12.29 3.91
N ASP A 294 -5.40 12.08 2.79
CA ASP A 294 -4.95 12.65 1.51
C ASP A 294 -5.13 14.16 1.41
N GLU A 295 -6.10 14.72 2.12
CA GLU A 295 -6.31 16.16 2.19
C GLU A 295 -5.30 16.86 3.13
N CYS A 296 -4.66 16.13 4.06
CA CYS A 296 -3.83 16.72 5.11
C CYS A 296 -2.48 17.24 4.62
N THR A 297 -1.99 18.29 5.27
CA THR A 297 -0.60 18.74 5.19
C THR A 297 -0.03 18.95 6.59
N PHE A 298 1.03 18.22 6.93
CA PHE A 298 1.66 18.25 8.25
C PHE A 298 2.94 19.09 8.22
N LEU A 299 3.26 19.78 9.32
CA LEU A 299 4.56 20.45 9.49
C LEU A 299 5.66 19.44 9.81
N ASP A 300 6.86 19.70 9.28
CA ASP A 300 8.08 18.96 9.61
C ASP A 300 8.38 18.98 11.12
N GLU A 301 8.98 17.90 11.63
CA GLU A 301 9.37 17.79 13.03
C GLU A 301 10.40 18.86 13.43
N SER A 302 11.20 19.39 12.49
CA SER A 302 12.19 20.44 12.72
C SER A 302 11.61 21.71 13.35
N PHE A 303 10.33 22.00 13.11
CA PHE A 303 9.63 23.16 13.69
C PHE A 303 9.32 22.98 15.18
N SER A 304 9.36 21.75 15.71
CA SER A 304 8.97 21.44 17.09
C SER A 304 9.91 22.02 18.15
N ASN A 305 11.12 22.44 17.74
CA ASN A 305 12.14 23.00 18.63
C ASN A 305 11.78 24.40 19.18
N ASP A 306 10.96 25.17 18.45
CA ASP A 306 10.49 26.48 18.89
C ASP A 306 8.96 26.55 18.71
N SER A 307 8.24 26.49 19.82
CA SER A 307 6.77 26.50 19.82
C SER A 307 6.17 27.76 19.18
N LYS A 308 6.86 28.91 19.27
CA LYS A 308 6.40 30.15 18.65
C LYS A 308 6.59 30.06 17.14
N ILE A 309 7.73 29.60 16.65
CA ILE A 309 7.95 29.40 15.20
C ILE A 309 6.99 28.35 14.64
N CYS A 310 6.75 27.23 15.33
CA CYS A 310 5.76 26.23 14.93
C CYS A 310 4.35 26.84 14.81
N SER A 311 3.93 27.64 15.78
CA SER A 311 2.61 28.31 15.74
C SER A 311 2.50 29.33 14.60
N LEU A 312 3.57 30.06 14.31
CA LEU A 312 3.64 31.03 13.22
C LEU A 312 3.62 30.32 11.86
N ALA A 313 4.39 29.23 11.71
CA ALA A 313 4.39 28.43 10.50
C ALA A 313 3.01 27.83 10.20
N TYR A 314 2.33 27.32 11.24
CA TYR A 314 0.96 26.84 11.10
C TYR A 314 -0.02 27.97 10.70
N THR A 315 0.13 29.15 11.29
CA THR A 315 -0.67 30.34 10.94
C THR A 315 -0.44 30.77 9.49
N VAL A 316 0.81 30.79 9.02
CA VAL A 316 1.17 31.07 7.62
C VAL A 316 0.49 30.08 6.67
N LEU A 317 0.57 28.78 6.97
CA LEU A 317 -0.10 27.76 6.14
C LEU A 317 -1.62 27.91 6.14
N LYS A 318 -2.23 28.38 7.24
CA LYS A 318 -3.67 28.70 7.27
C LYS A 318 -4.01 29.87 6.36
N CYS A 319 -3.22 30.94 6.37
CA CYS A 319 -3.40 32.08 5.47
C CYS A 319 -3.31 31.65 4.00
N LEU A 320 -2.37 30.76 3.68
CA LEU A 320 -2.09 30.30 2.31
C LEU A 320 -2.89 29.06 1.89
N SER A 321 -3.76 28.55 2.77
CA SER A 321 -4.50 27.29 2.57
C SER A 321 -5.26 27.25 1.24
N LYS A 322 -5.95 28.35 0.89
CA LYS A 322 -6.77 28.43 -0.33
C LYS A 322 -5.92 28.53 -1.61
N GLU A 323 -4.85 29.31 -1.57
CA GLU A 323 -4.03 29.63 -2.75
C GLU A 323 -3.17 28.44 -3.19
N HIS A 324 -2.67 27.67 -2.23
CA HIS A 324 -1.77 26.54 -2.48
C HIS A 324 -2.46 25.17 -2.36
N ASN A 325 -3.79 25.16 -2.15
CA ASN A 325 -4.57 23.95 -1.89
C ASN A 325 -3.98 23.09 -0.74
N ILE A 326 -3.54 23.76 0.32
CA ILE A 326 -2.92 23.15 1.50
C ILE A 326 -3.96 23.09 2.60
N CYS A 327 -4.09 21.94 3.27
CA CYS A 327 -4.92 21.84 4.47
C CYS A 327 -4.03 21.59 5.69
N PRO A 328 -3.51 22.65 6.33
CA PRO A 328 -2.62 22.48 7.47
C PRO A 328 -3.34 21.75 8.59
N THR A 329 -2.67 20.72 9.10
CA THR A 329 -3.21 19.79 10.09
C THR A 329 -2.21 19.61 11.21
N GLU A 330 -2.65 19.80 12.45
CA GLU A 330 -1.82 19.53 13.63
C GLU A 330 -1.79 18.02 13.91
N LEU A 331 -0.58 17.47 14.04
CA LEU A 331 -0.37 16.06 14.33
C LEU A 331 0.50 15.91 15.59
N PRO A 332 -0.03 15.32 16.69
CA PRO A 332 0.77 15.09 17.89
C PRO A 332 1.96 14.16 17.61
N GLN A 333 3.10 14.44 18.26
CA GLN A 333 4.34 13.68 18.03
C GLN A 333 4.21 12.18 18.37
N THR A 334 3.35 11.83 19.32
CA THR A 334 3.03 10.43 19.65
C THR A 334 2.37 9.70 18.48
N ILE A 335 1.50 10.37 17.73
CA ILE A 335 0.83 9.81 16.55
C ILE A 335 1.81 9.71 15.38
N ARG A 336 2.66 10.74 15.18
CA ARG A 336 3.71 10.70 14.15
C ARG A 336 4.64 9.50 14.34
N LYS A 337 5.04 9.18 15.58
CA LYS A 337 5.83 7.98 15.90
C LYS A 337 5.08 6.68 15.58
N ALA A 338 3.79 6.60 15.91
CA ALA A 338 2.97 5.42 15.62
C ALA A 338 2.82 5.15 14.10
N PHE A 339 2.77 6.19 13.25
CA PHE A 339 2.84 6.03 11.78
C PHE A 339 4.15 5.37 11.33
N VAL A 340 5.28 5.76 11.95
CA VAL A 340 6.60 5.17 11.66
C VAL A 340 6.65 3.72 12.12
N GLU A 341 6.14 3.41 13.31
CA GLU A 341 6.07 2.03 13.83
C GLU A 341 5.16 1.12 13.00
N ALA A 342 4.09 1.67 12.41
CA ALA A 342 3.23 0.98 11.47
C ALA A 342 3.88 0.73 10.08
N GLY A 343 5.06 1.31 9.82
CA GLY A 343 5.79 1.18 8.56
C GLY A 343 5.33 2.15 7.46
N LEU A 344 4.70 3.27 7.82
CA LEU A 344 4.12 4.26 6.90
C LEU A 344 4.91 5.58 6.89
N SER A 345 6.22 5.51 7.09
CA SER A 345 7.12 6.68 7.08
C SER A 345 7.10 7.40 5.73
N SER A 346 7.00 6.67 4.62
CA SER A 346 6.89 7.25 3.28
C SER A 346 5.62 8.08 3.11
N ASP A 347 4.48 7.56 3.59
CA ASP A 347 3.18 8.19 3.43
C ASP A 347 3.07 9.47 4.25
N ILE A 348 3.52 9.44 5.50
CA ILE A 348 3.52 10.65 6.35
C ILE A 348 4.50 11.70 5.82
N ASN A 349 5.67 11.29 5.30
CA ASN A 349 6.63 12.22 4.71
C ASN A 349 6.08 12.85 3.43
N ARG A 350 5.34 12.09 2.61
CA ARG A 350 4.65 12.61 1.41
C ARG A 350 3.65 13.73 1.72
N LYS A 351 3.02 13.70 2.89
CA LYS A 351 2.08 14.74 3.36
C LYS A 351 2.73 15.77 4.28
N THR A 352 4.03 15.64 4.58
CA THR A 352 4.76 16.58 5.43
C THR A 352 5.42 17.64 4.56
N ILE A 353 5.16 18.91 4.86
CA ILE A 353 5.89 20.02 4.23
C ILE A 353 7.24 20.16 4.92
N SER A 354 8.32 19.95 4.17
CA SER A 354 9.68 20.13 4.69
C SER A 354 9.92 21.59 5.10
N ILE A 355 10.90 21.82 5.96
CA ILE A 355 11.30 23.19 6.33
C ILE A 355 11.67 24.03 5.10
N GLU A 356 12.29 23.41 4.09
CA GLU A 356 12.66 24.06 2.83
C GLU A 356 11.43 24.47 2.02
N ALA A 357 10.49 23.53 1.81
CA ALA A 357 9.26 23.80 1.06
C ALA A 357 8.37 24.84 1.77
N PHE A 358 8.34 24.82 3.11
CA PHE A 358 7.65 25.86 3.88
C PHE A 358 8.26 27.24 3.59
N TYR A 359 9.58 27.37 3.67
CA TYR A 359 10.24 28.65 3.45
C TYR A 359 10.16 29.12 2.00
N GLU A 360 10.17 28.21 1.03
CA GLU A 360 9.89 28.53 -0.36
C GLU A 360 8.53 29.22 -0.52
N ILE A 361 7.46 28.62 0.04
CA ILE A 361 6.10 29.14 -0.06
C ILE A 361 5.95 30.43 0.75
N PHE A 362 6.47 30.47 1.97
CA PHE A 362 6.42 31.65 2.83
C PHE A 362 7.11 32.86 2.19
N LEU A 363 8.35 32.70 1.70
CA LEU A 363 9.13 33.80 1.14
C LEU A 363 8.52 34.33 -0.17
N LYS A 364 7.97 33.45 -1.02
CA LYS A 364 7.26 33.86 -2.24
C LYS A 364 6.00 34.70 -1.97
N ASN A 365 5.36 34.51 -0.81
CA ASN A 365 4.08 35.14 -0.48
C ASN A 365 4.18 36.15 0.67
N ILE A 366 5.39 36.44 1.19
CA ILE A 366 5.61 37.21 2.41
C ILE A 366 4.90 38.58 2.43
N ALA A 367 4.83 39.26 1.28
CA ALA A 367 4.13 40.54 1.16
C ALA A 367 2.61 40.42 1.39
N ASN A 368 2.00 39.31 0.95
CA ASN A 368 0.55 39.13 0.89
C ASN A 368 -0.05 38.39 2.10
N ILE A 369 0.79 37.77 2.95
CA ILE A 369 0.31 37.06 4.15
C ILE A 369 -0.21 38.07 5.18
N GLU A 370 -1.41 37.85 5.71
CA GLU A 370 -2.00 38.59 6.83
C GLU A 370 -1.31 38.23 8.16
N LEU A 371 -0.07 38.69 8.33
CA LEU A 371 0.74 38.56 9.54
C LEU A 371 1.40 39.92 9.83
N ASP A 372 1.65 40.24 11.11
CA ASP A 372 2.33 41.48 11.45
C ASP A 372 3.78 41.49 10.94
N LEU A 373 4.30 42.69 10.69
CA LEU A 373 5.64 42.87 10.11
C LEU A 373 6.74 42.23 10.98
N HIS A 374 6.57 42.26 12.31
CA HIS A 374 7.56 41.72 13.24
C HIS A 374 7.59 40.18 13.22
N ASP A 375 6.45 39.50 13.19
CA ASP A 375 6.38 38.05 13.07
C ASP A 375 6.86 37.57 11.67
N LYS A 376 6.65 38.38 10.61
CA LYS A 376 7.26 38.13 9.28
C LYS A 376 8.78 38.21 9.33
N GLU A 377 9.34 39.29 9.89
CA GLU A 377 10.79 39.46 10.06
C GLU A 377 11.37 38.34 10.92
N ARG A 378 10.67 37.90 11.98
CA ARG A 378 11.09 36.79 12.84
C ARG A 378 11.23 35.47 12.09
N LEU A 379 10.30 35.16 11.18
CA LEU A 379 10.38 33.98 10.33
C LEU A 379 11.55 34.07 9.33
N VAL A 380 11.81 35.24 8.74
CA VAL A 380 12.97 35.48 7.86
C VAL A 380 14.29 35.34 8.61
N ILE A 381 14.38 35.87 9.83
CA ILE A 381 15.57 35.72 10.69
C ILE A 381 15.77 34.26 11.10
N HIS A 382 14.69 33.53 11.40
CA HIS A 382 14.77 32.09 11.66
C HIS A 382 15.30 31.33 10.43
N ALA A 383 14.85 31.70 9.22
CA ALA A 383 15.34 31.14 7.95
C ALA A 383 16.84 31.38 7.75
N LEU A 384 17.31 32.61 7.97
CA LEU A 384 18.73 33.00 7.88
C LEU A 384 19.63 32.19 8.83
N ARG A 385 19.09 31.72 9.96
CA ARG A 385 19.82 30.92 10.96
C ARG A 385 19.82 29.42 10.70
N GLN A 386 19.06 28.92 9.73
CA GLN A 386 19.05 27.49 9.42
C GLN A 386 20.32 27.02 8.69
N GLU A 387 21.08 27.96 8.09
CA GLU A 387 22.29 27.66 7.28
C GLU A 387 22.07 26.61 6.16
N ASN A 388 20.81 26.39 5.78
CA ASN A 388 20.42 25.43 4.75
C ASN A 388 20.55 26.06 3.35
N LYS A 389 21.29 25.42 2.44
CA LYS A 389 21.58 25.94 1.09
C LYS A 389 20.32 26.27 0.27
N ASN A 390 19.27 25.45 0.35
CA ASN A 390 18.03 25.66 -0.40
C ASN A 390 17.23 26.85 0.16
N ILE A 391 17.15 26.96 1.49
CA ILE A 391 16.52 28.12 2.14
C ILE A 391 17.28 29.41 1.80
N MET A 392 18.61 29.37 1.83
CA MET A 392 19.46 30.51 1.45
C MET A 392 19.25 30.92 -0.01
N GLN A 393 19.06 29.96 -0.92
CA GLN A 393 18.69 30.24 -2.31
C GLN A 393 17.35 30.97 -2.40
N HIS A 394 16.32 30.53 -1.66
CA HIS A 394 15.03 31.21 -1.65
C HIS A 394 15.10 32.61 -1.02
N LEU A 395 15.92 32.81 0.00
CA LEU A 395 16.16 34.13 0.58
C LEU A 395 16.86 35.07 -0.41
N MET A 396 17.77 34.55 -1.24
CA MET A 396 18.46 35.30 -2.29
C MET A 396 17.51 35.76 -3.40
N THR A 397 16.50 34.95 -3.74
CA THR A 397 15.63 35.19 -4.91
C THR A 397 14.29 35.85 -4.59
N ASN A 398 13.93 36.01 -3.31
CA ASN A 398 12.65 36.61 -2.92
C ASN A 398 12.85 37.92 -2.15
N ALA A 399 12.03 38.91 -2.44
CA ALA A 399 12.05 40.18 -1.72
C ALA A 399 11.53 39.98 -0.29
N CYS A 400 12.46 39.78 0.66
CA CYS A 400 12.13 39.46 2.06
C CYS A 400 12.82 40.37 3.07
N ILE A 401 13.64 41.32 2.61
CA ILE A 401 14.36 42.27 3.47
C ILE A 401 13.64 43.61 3.43
N THR A 402 13.26 44.15 4.58
CA THR A 402 12.54 45.44 4.64
C THR A 402 13.53 46.61 4.56
N SER A 403 13.18 47.71 3.87
CA SER A 403 14.02 48.91 3.68
C SER A 403 13.56 50.15 4.45
N LYS A 404 14.43 51.17 4.56
CA LYS A 404 14.08 52.50 5.08
C LYS A 404 13.77 53.50 3.93
N PRO A 405 12.84 54.46 4.14
CA PRO A 405 12.00 54.65 5.33
C PRO A 405 10.66 53.90 5.27
N LYS A 406 10.27 53.36 4.11
CA LYS A 406 8.89 52.90 3.86
C LYS A 406 8.59 51.47 4.30
N GLY A 407 9.60 50.67 4.66
CA GLY A 407 9.41 49.27 5.06
C GLY A 407 9.09 48.33 3.90
N ASN A 408 9.39 48.73 2.66
CA ASN A 408 9.16 47.92 1.48
C ASN A 408 10.10 46.70 1.47
N PHE A 409 9.62 45.58 0.92
CA PHE A 409 10.43 44.37 0.78
C PHE A 409 11.31 44.44 -0.47
N HIS A 410 12.59 44.12 -0.30
CA HIS A 410 13.61 44.08 -1.35
C HIS A 410 14.39 42.77 -1.31
N LEU A 411 15.01 42.43 -2.45
CA LEU A 411 15.96 41.32 -2.51
C LEU A 411 17.22 41.67 -1.73
N PRO A 412 17.90 40.70 -1.08
CA PRO A 412 19.20 40.95 -0.48
C PRO A 412 20.19 41.62 -1.44
N SER A 413 20.16 41.25 -2.73
CA SER A 413 21.04 41.78 -3.79
C SER A 413 20.71 43.19 -4.27
N GLU A 414 19.51 43.70 -3.99
CA GLU A 414 19.12 45.08 -4.29
C GLU A 414 19.62 46.04 -3.21
N MET A 415 19.97 45.52 -2.05
CA MET A 415 20.42 46.32 -0.92
C MET A 415 21.89 46.68 -1.09
N VAL A 416 22.20 47.95 -0.84
CA VAL A 416 23.55 48.47 -0.79
C VAL A 416 23.97 48.55 0.67
N LEU A 417 25.19 48.10 0.94
CA LEU A 417 25.81 48.27 2.24
C LEU A 417 25.81 49.77 2.57
N PRO A 418 25.26 50.20 3.72
CA PRO A 418 25.09 51.62 4.04
C PRO A 418 26.32 52.54 3.93
N ASN A 419 27.54 52.00 3.78
CA ASN A 419 28.81 52.74 3.81
C ASN A 419 29.73 52.55 2.54
N SER A 420 29.21 52.51 1.29
CA SER A 420 29.99 52.18 0.04
C SER A 420 30.53 53.37 -0.82
N PRO A 421 31.52 53.17 -1.75
CA PRO A 421 32.17 54.24 -2.56
C PRO A 421 31.34 54.84 -3.70
N TRP A 422 30.36 54.10 -4.20
CA TRP A 422 29.58 54.46 -5.39
C TRP A 422 28.31 55.25 -5.09
N LYS A 423 28.24 55.81 -3.87
CA LYS A 423 27.11 56.59 -3.39
C LYS A 423 26.69 57.73 -4.33
N SER A 424 27.61 58.32 -5.10
CA SER A 424 27.34 59.42 -6.06
C SER A 424 26.55 59.00 -7.31
N LEU A 425 26.30 57.69 -7.47
CA LEU A 425 25.43 57.14 -8.51
C LEU A 425 23.94 57.07 -8.09
N PHE A 426 23.61 57.25 -6.78
CA PHE A 426 22.29 57.01 -6.15
C PHE A 426 21.76 58.17 -5.29
N ASP A 427 20.44 58.32 -5.24
CA ASP A 427 19.69 59.31 -4.44
C ASP A 427 18.93 58.64 -3.25
N THR A 428 18.45 59.40 -2.25
CA THR A 428 17.78 58.85 -1.04
C THR A 428 16.41 58.24 -1.30
N GLU A 429 15.74 58.63 -2.39
CA GLU A 429 14.46 58.06 -2.81
C GLU A 429 14.61 56.67 -3.45
N ASP A 430 15.85 56.18 -3.64
CA ASP A 430 16.11 54.91 -4.29
C ASP A 430 15.87 53.68 -3.37
N GLU A 431 15.56 53.83 -2.07
CA GLU A 431 15.20 52.73 -1.12
C GLU A 431 16.18 51.54 -1.06
N ARG A 432 17.49 51.78 -1.23
CA ARG A 432 18.51 50.72 -1.29
C ARG A 432 19.15 50.33 0.05
N PHE A 433 18.58 50.64 1.22
CA PHE A 433 19.18 50.37 2.55
C PHE A 433 18.24 49.64 3.54
N PRO A 434 18.71 48.62 4.29
CA PRO A 434 17.85 47.74 5.10
C PRO A 434 17.31 48.38 6.39
N SER A 435 16.25 47.78 6.96
CA SER A 435 15.61 48.20 8.21
C SER A 435 16.39 47.77 9.46
N ASP A 436 16.03 48.33 10.61
CA ASP A 436 16.78 48.13 11.87
C ASP A 436 16.76 46.68 12.37
N ALA A 437 15.74 45.89 12.05
CA ALA A 437 15.66 44.48 12.41
C ALA A 437 16.79 43.64 11.76
N PHE A 438 17.31 44.09 10.62
CA PHE A 438 18.37 43.42 9.86
C PHE A 438 19.78 44.01 10.07
N CYS A 439 19.92 45.11 10.82
CA CYS A 439 21.18 45.82 11.03
C CYS A 439 22.12 45.17 12.07
N ARG A 440 21.75 44.02 12.62
CA ARG A 440 22.63 43.23 13.51
C ARG A 440 23.79 42.63 12.72
N GLU A 441 25.00 42.62 13.30
CA GLU A 441 26.22 42.19 12.57
C GLU A 441 26.16 40.75 12.05
N ASP A 442 25.59 39.81 12.81
CA ASP A 442 25.42 38.42 12.37
C ASP A 442 24.49 38.32 11.15
N ILE A 443 23.44 39.14 11.13
CA ILE A 443 22.46 39.21 10.03
C ILE A 443 23.06 39.92 8.81
N LEU A 444 23.75 41.05 9.00
CA LEU A 444 24.41 41.78 7.90
C LEU A 444 25.47 40.92 7.21
N LYS A 445 26.23 40.09 7.96
CA LYS A 445 27.15 39.11 7.36
C LYS A 445 26.40 38.06 6.54
N ALA A 446 25.28 37.54 7.05
CA ALA A 446 24.44 36.63 6.28
C ALA A 446 23.87 37.28 5.01
N LEU A 447 23.46 38.56 5.07
CA LEU A 447 22.98 39.31 3.90
C LEU A 447 24.08 39.63 2.88
N GLN A 448 25.31 39.88 3.32
CA GLN A 448 26.48 39.99 2.43
C GLN A 448 26.71 38.68 1.68
N ASN A 449 26.65 37.55 2.37
CA ASN A 449 26.74 36.22 1.74
C ASN A 449 25.58 35.93 0.77
N LEU A 450 24.44 36.61 0.95
CA LEU A 450 23.27 36.52 0.07
C LEU A 450 23.25 37.57 -1.06
N GLY A 451 24.32 38.35 -1.22
CA GLY A 451 24.51 39.22 -2.39
C GLY A 451 24.30 40.71 -2.16
N MET A 452 24.11 41.17 -0.91
CA MET A 452 24.06 42.59 -0.57
C MET A 452 25.33 43.33 -1.05
N LYS A 453 25.15 44.46 -1.74
CA LYS A 453 26.19 45.13 -2.53
C LYS A 453 27.14 45.97 -1.69
N THR A 454 28.43 45.64 -1.72
CA THR A 454 29.47 46.31 -0.94
C THR A 454 30.34 47.24 -1.79
N SER A 455 30.90 46.75 -2.90
CA SER A 455 31.77 47.50 -3.84
C SER A 455 31.40 47.33 -5.31
N GLU A 456 30.34 46.59 -5.62
CA GLU A 456 29.99 46.15 -6.97
C GLU A 456 28.54 46.57 -7.29
N ILE A 457 28.30 47.18 -8.44
CA ILE A 457 26.98 47.67 -8.86
C ILE A 457 26.44 46.83 -10.02
N PRO A 458 25.18 46.36 -9.95
CA PRO A 458 24.54 45.67 -11.07
C PRO A 458 24.50 46.49 -12.36
N TRP A 459 24.78 45.83 -13.47
CA TRP A 459 24.81 46.44 -14.79
C TRP A 459 23.45 46.97 -15.29
N ASP A 460 22.32 46.42 -14.84
CA ASP A 460 20.99 47.00 -15.11
C ASP A 460 20.86 48.43 -14.62
N LEU A 461 21.55 48.71 -13.52
CA LEU A 461 21.58 50.01 -12.89
C LEU A 461 22.50 50.93 -13.68
N ILE A 462 23.66 50.43 -14.13
CA ILE A 462 24.52 51.14 -15.09
C ILE A 462 23.79 51.46 -16.39
N ARG A 463 23.04 50.50 -16.95
CA ARG A 463 22.16 50.64 -18.12
C ARG A 463 21.10 51.73 -17.92
N LEU A 464 20.40 51.71 -16.78
CA LEU A 464 19.43 52.76 -16.45
C LEU A 464 20.10 54.14 -16.41
N GLN A 465 21.31 54.20 -15.87
CA GLN A 465 22.10 55.42 -15.85
C GLN A 465 22.66 55.79 -17.25
N ALA A 466 22.90 54.83 -18.16
CA ALA A 466 23.35 55.01 -19.53
C ALA A 466 22.22 55.49 -20.47
N ARG A 467 20.99 54.99 -20.32
CA ARG A 467 19.82 55.47 -21.08
C ARG A 467 19.45 56.91 -20.75
N LYS A 468 19.66 57.34 -19.49
CA LYS A 468 19.56 58.75 -19.12
C LYS A 468 20.51 59.63 -19.96
N ASN A 469 21.53 59.06 -20.61
CA ASN A 469 22.51 59.77 -21.43
C ASN A 469 21.95 60.28 -22.77
N GLU A 470 20.91 59.69 -23.36
CA GLU A 470 20.24 60.23 -24.57
C GLU A 470 19.53 61.56 -24.27
N ASN A 471 18.83 61.62 -23.13
CA ASN A 471 18.21 62.85 -22.63
C ASN A 471 19.28 63.90 -22.26
N ILE A 472 20.50 63.47 -21.96
CA ILE A 472 21.64 64.35 -21.75
C ILE A 472 22.24 64.80 -23.09
N ASN A 473 22.38 63.92 -24.10
CA ASN A 473 22.93 64.21 -25.44
C ASN A 473 22.09 65.24 -26.21
N THR A 474 20.76 65.22 -26.05
CA THR A 474 19.87 66.26 -26.60
C THR A 474 20.11 67.65 -26.01
N LYS A 475 20.69 67.73 -24.80
CA LYS A 475 21.03 68.97 -24.10
C LYS A 475 22.50 69.37 -24.27
N CYS A 476 23.42 68.41 -24.30
CA CYS A 476 24.85 68.60 -24.50
C CYS A 476 25.53 67.30 -24.99
N THR A 477 26.11 67.32 -26.19
CA THR A 477 26.88 66.17 -26.72
C THR A 477 28.15 65.90 -25.88
N GLU A 478 28.67 66.89 -25.15
CA GLU A 478 29.89 66.77 -24.32
C GLU A 478 29.62 66.20 -22.91
N CYS A 479 28.56 66.60 -22.18
CA CYS A 479 28.17 65.91 -20.91
C CYS A 479 27.82 64.44 -21.16
N ALA A 480 27.24 64.17 -22.34
CA ALA A 480 26.96 62.81 -22.76
C ALA A 480 28.25 62.02 -23.01
N ARG A 481 29.29 62.67 -23.56
CA ARG A 481 30.63 62.09 -23.69
C ARG A 481 31.28 61.82 -22.33
N GLU A 482 31.23 62.73 -21.35
CA GLU A 482 31.84 62.54 -20.01
C GLU A 482 31.18 61.40 -19.20
N ARG A 483 29.86 61.31 -19.22
CA ARG A 483 29.13 60.20 -18.58
C ARG A 483 29.35 58.89 -19.35
N ALA A 484 29.47 58.94 -20.68
CA ALA A 484 29.89 57.81 -21.50
C ALA A 484 31.30 57.34 -21.13
N GLU A 485 32.19 58.25 -20.75
CA GLU A 485 33.55 57.95 -20.29
C GLU A 485 33.56 57.30 -18.88
N ILE A 486 32.75 57.77 -17.91
CA ILE A 486 32.62 57.10 -16.59
C ILE A 486 32.04 55.69 -16.75
N ILE A 487 31.09 55.51 -17.67
CA ILE A 487 30.49 54.20 -17.98
C ILE A 487 31.50 53.31 -18.70
N LEU A 488 32.21 53.79 -19.73
CA LEU A 488 33.29 53.07 -20.41
C LEU A 488 34.43 52.73 -19.46
N LYS A 489 34.73 53.60 -18.49
CA LYS A 489 35.71 53.35 -17.44
C LYS A 489 35.25 52.29 -16.46
N TYR A 490 33.98 52.30 -16.04
CA TYR A 490 33.42 51.22 -15.21
C TYR A 490 33.39 49.89 -15.99
N ILE A 491 33.08 49.91 -17.30
CA ILE A 491 33.22 48.76 -18.22
C ILE A 491 34.66 48.27 -18.25
N HIS A 492 35.62 49.18 -18.43
CA HIS A 492 37.03 48.84 -18.52
C HIS A 492 37.63 48.33 -17.19
N GLU A 493 37.33 48.98 -16.06
CA GLU A 493 37.80 48.60 -14.72
C GLU A 493 37.23 47.25 -14.27
N ASN A 494 36.02 46.91 -14.73
CA ASN A 494 35.39 45.62 -14.47
C ASN A 494 35.55 44.62 -15.63
N ARG A 495 36.26 44.96 -16.72
CA ARG A 495 36.43 44.12 -17.91
C ARG A 495 37.12 42.80 -17.61
N ARG A 496 38.07 42.82 -16.67
CA ARG A 496 38.83 41.63 -16.24
C ARG A 496 38.29 41.01 -14.96
N SER A 497 37.19 41.54 -14.41
CA SER A 497 36.51 40.93 -13.28
C SER A 497 35.48 39.92 -13.79
N ASP A 498 35.04 39.03 -12.90
CA ASP A 498 33.94 38.09 -13.20
C ASP A 498 32.59 38.79 -13.43
N GLN A 499 32.56 40.12 -13.36
CA GLN A 499 31.40 40.99 -13.61
C GLN A 499 31.64 41.94 -14.79
N ALA A 500 32.29 41.48 -15.87
CA ALA A 500 32.36 42.22 -17.12
C ALA A 500 30.96 42.64 -17.61
N CYS A 501 30.90 43.67 -18.46
CA CYS A 501 29.64 44.24 -18.95
C CYS A 501 28.79 43.15 -19.64
N PRO A 502 27.56 42.90 -19.17
CA PRO A 502 26.66 41.95 -19.77
C PRO A 502 26.33 42.37 -21.19
N LYS A 503 26.21 41.37 -22.05
CA LYS A 503 26.01 41.59 -23.48
C LYS A 503 24.71 42.32 -23.79
N ASP A 504 23.63 42.13 -23.04
CA ASP A 504 22.36 42.85 -23.22
C ASP A 504 22.48 44.32 -22.82
N VAL A 505 23.21 44.59 -21.74
CA VAL A 505 23.53 45.94 -21.31
C VAL A 505 24.45 46.59 -22.33
N ALA A 506 25.43 45.85 -22.84
CA ALA A 506 26.29 46.25 -23.95
C ALA A 506 25.51 46.46 -25.26
N ASP A 507 24.49 45.64 -25.56
CA ASP A 507 23.63 45.72 -26.75
C ASP A 507 22.66 46.91 -26.64
N ASP A 508 22.11 47.16 -25.45
CA ASP A 508 21.32 48.36 -25.17
C ASP A 508 22.19 49.60 -25.32
N ILE A 509 23.41 49.57 -24.78
CA ILE A 509 24.40 50.62 -24.99
C ILE A 509 24.80 50.70 -26.48
N SER A 510 24.83 49.58 -27.22
CA SER A 510 25.15 49.51 -28.66
C SER A 510 24.07 50.11 -29.56
N ASP A 511 22.84 50.24 -29.04
CA ASP A 511 21.72 50.84 -29.74
C ASP A 511 21.55 52.33 -29.39
N ILE A 512 22.27 52.80 -28.39
CA ILE A 512 22.36 54.21 -28.02
C ILE A 512 23.38 54.88 -28.96
N GLU A 513 23.08 56.09 -29.41
CA GLU A 513 24.04 56.90 -30.17
C GLU A 513 25.19 57.33 -29.26
N PHE A 514 26.22 56.50 -29.22
CA PHE A 514 27.26 56.50 -28.19
C PHE A 514 28.69 56.58 -28.76
N ILE A 515 28.97 56.21 -30.04
CA ILE A 515 30.34 56.05 -30.64
C ILE A 515 30.46 56.49 -32.15
N PRO A 516 31.61 56.99 -32.71
CA PRO A 516 31.73 57.56 -34.12
C PRO A 516 32.17 56.64 -35.35
N ALA A 517 31.88 56.98 -36.66
CA ALA A 517 31.99 56.12 -37.94
C ALA A 517 32.85 56.59 -39.21
N MET A 518 33.18 55.70 -40.23
CA MET A 518 34.16 55.80 -41.39
C MET A 518 33.59 56.09 -42.85
N THR A 519 34.42 56.46 -43.86
CA THR A 519 34.08 56.96 -45.25
C THR A 519 34.67 56.16 -46.50
N LYS A 520 34.11 56.24 -47.75
CA LYS A 520 34.30 55.34 -48.99
C LYS A 520 35.53 55.56 -49.96
N SER A 521 35.96 54.49 -50.70
CA SER A 521 37.08 54.39 -51.71
C SER A 521 36.67 54.24 -53.23
N ALA A 522 37.60 54.31 -54.22
CA ALA A 522 37.38 54.49 -55.67
C ALA A 522 37.45 53.26 -56.65
N GLU A 523 38.04 52.09 -56.31
CA GLU A 523 38.24 50.92 -57.24
C GLU A 523 37.08 49.88 -57.29
N TRP A 524 36.06 50.05 -56.46
CA TRP A 524 34.99 49.08 -56.21
C TRP A 524 33.82 49.27 -57.21
N LYS A 525 33.53 48.27 -58.08
CA LYS A 525 32.45 48.34 -59.10
C LYS A 525 31.11 47.72 -58.67
N TRP A 526 31.03 47.13 -57.47
CA TRP A 526 29.80 46.65 -56.82
C TRP A 526 29.26 47.71 -55.80
N LYS A 527 28.23 47.45 -54.97
CA LYS A 527 27.51 48.43 -54.08
C LYS A 527 28.27 48.80 -52.75
N TRP A 528 28.08 50.01 -52.13
CA TRP A 528 28.65 50.54 -50.82
C TRP A 528 27.68 51.42 -49.97
N LYS A 529 27.71 51.38 -48.62
CA LYS A 529 26.61 51.86 -47.74
C LYS A 529 26.73 53.25 -47.03
N ALA A 530 27.93 53.73 -46.67
CA ALA A 530 28.08 54.92 -45.80
C ALA A 530 27.71 56.29 -46.42
N ASP A 531 27.48 56.37 -47.73
CA ASP A 531 27.22 57.62 -48.46
C ASP A 531 25.75 58.11 -48.36
N GLU A 532 24.90 57.45 -47.57
CA GLU A 532 23.44 57.62 -47.62
C GLU A 532 22.84 58.71 -46.67
N CYS A 533 23.55 59.37 -45.70
CA CYS A 533 22.98 60.36 -44.71
C CYS A 533 23.97 61.37 -43.99
N LEU A 534 23.77 62.72 -43.96
CA LEU A 534 24.63 63.76 -43.26
C LEU A 534 23.84 64.90 -42.49
N THR A 535 24.16 65.28 -41.20
CA THR A 535 23.53 66.39 -40.33
C THR A 535 24.48 67.08 -39.25
N GLU A 536 24.18 68.31 -38.70
CA GLU A 536 24.98 69.21 -37.74
C GLU A 536 24.79 69.03 -36.16
N SER A 537 25.71 69.46 -35.25
CA SER A 537 25.84 69.14 -33.75
C SER A 537 25.48 70.23 -32.65
N LYS A 538 25.24 69.93 -31.31
CA LYS A 538 24.73 70.84 -30.18
C LYS A 538 25.45 70.79 -28.76
N VAL A 539 25.49 71.86 -27.92
CA VAL A 539 26.31 72.00 -26.64
C VAL A 539 25.66 72.82 -25.46
N CYS A 540 25.98 72.59 -24.15
CA CYS A 540 25.49 73.35 -22.95
C CYS A 540 26.46 74.39 -22.33
N CYS A 541 26.01 75.16 -21.32
CA CYS A 541 26.74 76.29 -20.72
C CYS A 541 28.07 75.94 -20.03
N ALA A 542 28.32 74.66 -19.72
CA ALA A 542 29.60 74.19 -19.20
C ALA A 542 30.63 73.86 -20.31
N HIS A 543 30.26 73.80 -21.61
CA HIS A 543 31.04 73.12 -22.67
C HIS A 543 31.20 73.86 -24.03
N GLU A 544 30.83 75.13 -24.17
CA GLU A 544 30.61 75.89 -25.44
C GLU A 544 31.78 76.04 -26.49
N LEU A 545 33.02 75.54 -26.28
CA LEU A 545 34.23 75.98 -27.04
C LEU A 545 35.02 74.91 -27.87
N SER A 546 34.48 73.72 -28.21
CA SER A 546 35.21 72.59 -28.85
C SER A 546 34.49 71.99 -30.08
N TRP A 547 35.04 72.01 -31.32
CA TRP A 547 34.37 71.45 -32.53
C TRP A 547 35.27 70.70 -33.56
N LYS A 548 34.83 69.48 -33.95
CA LYS A 548 35.01 68.75 -35.23
C LYS A 548 33.66 68.10 -35.58
N SER A 549 33.28 68.01 -36.86
CA SER A 549 32.02 67.35 -37.27
C SER A 549 32.09 65.84 -37.00
N MET A 550 31.32 65.36 -36.02
CA MET A 550 31.32 63.96 -35.59
C MET A 550 29.89 63.47 -35.39
N LYS A 551 29.58 62.27 -35.91
CA LYS A 551 28.30 61.60 -35.73
C LYS A 551 28.49 60.44 -34.78
N LEU A 552 27.80 60.45 -33.64
CA LEU A 552 27.62 59.26 -32.84
C LEU A 552 26.62 58.36 -33.55
N ASN A 553 27.02 57.12 -33.79
CA ASN A 553 26.21 56.09 -34.37
C ASN A 553 26.15 54.92 -33.38
N LYS A 554 25.33 53.95 -33.73
CA LYS A 554 25.10 52.74 -32.98
C LYS A 554 26.26 51.78 -33.23
N PRO A 555 27.06 51.44 -32.20
CA PRO A 555 28.16 50.49 -32.33
C PRO A 555 27.84 49.21 -33.13
N LYS A 556 26.63 48.65 -32.94
CA LYS A 556 26.20 47.39 -33.58
C LYS A 556 26.07 47.40 -35.09
N ASN A 557 25.97 48.56 -35.73
CA ASN A 557 25.68 48.64 -37.16
C ASN A 557 26.94 48.65 -38.03
N MET A 558 28.12 48.55 -37.43
CA MET A 558 29.38 48.91 -38.08
C MET A 558 30.33 47.71 -38.15
N TYR A 559 31.09 47.55 -39.24
CA TYR A 559 32.14 46.55 -39.41
C TYR A 559 33.53 47.13 -39.15
N ILE A 560 34.48 46.27 -38.81
CA ILE A 560 35.89 46.60 -38.80
C ILE A 560 36.40 46.80 -40.23
N SER A 561 37.47 47.54 -40.34
CA SER A 561 37.92 48.09 -41.62
C SER A 561 38.56 47.08 -42.60
N ASN A 562 38.84 45.83 -42.22
CA ASN A 562 39.58 44.83 -43.04
C ASN A 562 38.71 43.84 -43.87
N LEU A 563 37.37 43.86 -43.77
CA LEU A 563 36.48 42.82 -44.33
C LEU A 563 35.84 43.16 -45.68
N ALA A 564 36.37 44.16 -46.36
CA ALA A 564 35.70 44.74 -47.51
C ALA A 564 35.32 43.72 -48.61
N LEU A 565 36.15 42.69 -48.89
CA LEU A 565 35.90 41.66 -49.92
C LEU A 565 34.69 40.75 -49.66
N GLN A 566 34.30 40.63 -48.38
CA GLN A 566 33.19 39.78 -47.93
C GLN A 566 31.92 40.61 -47.67
N VAL A 567 32.05 41.89 -47.26
CA VAL A 567 30.92 42.74 -46.78
C VAL A 567 30.88 44.16 -47.34
N GLY A 568 31.42 44.38 -48.54
CA GLY A 568 31.42 45.71 -49.18
C GLY A 568 30.04 46.38 -49.31
N CYS A 569 28.96 45.66 -49.07
CA CYS A 569 27.60 46.17 -48.99
C CYS A 569 27.17 46.78 -47.60
N SER A 570 28.08 47.12 -46.64
CA SER A 570 27.76 47.56 -45.23
C SER A 570 28.55 48.79 -44.63
N ASP A 571 28.23 49.28 -43.39
CA ASP A 571 28.86 50.45 -42.65
C ASP A 571 30.13 50.09 -41.85
N ILE A 572 31.08 51.01 -41.57
CA ILE A 572 32.45 50.72 -41.04
C ILE A 572 32.96 51.71 -39.94
N LEU A 573 33.75 51.28 -38.92
CA LEU A 573 34.28 52.06 -37.73
C LEU A 573 35.54 52.93 -37.96
N THR A 574 35.71 54.05 -37.19
CA THR A 574 36.93 54.89 -37.20
C THR A 574 38.12 54.31 -36.39
N PRO A 575 39.38 54.61 -36.77
CA PRO A 575 40.56 53.96 -36.15
C PRO A 575 40.93 54.40 -34.71
N GLU A 576 40.54 55.60 -34.25
CA GLU A 576 41.06 56.22 -33.01
C GLU A 576 40.59 55.54 -31.72
N TYR A 577 39.30 55.19 -31.64
CA TYR A 577 38.71 54.50 -30.49
C TYR A 577 39.10 53.01 -30.46
N PHE A 578 39.40 52.44 -31.63
CA PHE A 578 39.78 51.04 -31.78
C PHE A 578 41.11 50.70 -31.08
N HIS A 579 41.96 51.69 -30.78
CA HIS A 579 43.26 51.42 -30.15
C HIS A 579 43.21 51.33 -28.62
N GLU A 580 42.34 52.08 -27.92
CA GLU A 580 42.29 52.12 -26.44
C GLU A 580 41.24 51.17 -25.86
N TYR A 581 40.09 51.04 -26.53
CA TYR A 581 38.93 50.26 -26.08
C TYR A 581 38.61 49.10 -27.03
N GLN A 582 39.60 48.58 -27.76
CA GLN A 582 39.44 47.61 -28.87
C GLN A 582 38.44 46.50 -28.56
N GLU A 583 38.64 45.79 -27.46
CA GLU A 583 37.79 44.65 -27.08
C GLU A 583 36.44 45.13 -26.53
N ASP A 584 36.41 46.24 -25.77
CA ASP A 584 35.16 46.83 -25.26
C ASP A 584 34.24 47.27 -26.42
N LEU A 585 34.80 47.70 -27.56
CA LEU A 585 34.06 48.10 -28.76
C LEU A 585 33.51 46.92 -29.58
N PHE A 586 34.27 45.82 -29.64
CA PHE A 586 33.74 44.56 -30.17
C PHE A 586 32.58 44.05 -29.30
N GLU A 587 32.69 44.19 -27.98
CA GLU A 587 31.62 43.84 -27.02
C GLU A 587 30.37 44.71 -27.21
N LEU A 588 30.55 45.99 -27.52
CA LEU A 588 29.46 46.89 -27.88
C LEU A 588 28.94 46.65 -29.32
N GLY A 589 29.38 45.62 -30.05
CA GLY A 589 28.70 45.15 -31.27
C GLY A 589 29.32 45.57 -32.60
N VAL A 590 30.49 46.20 -32.60
CA VAL A 590 31.24 46.44 -33.86
C VAL A 590 31.66 45.09 -34.49
N LYS A 591 31.45 44.91 -35.79
CA LYS A 591 31.46 43.61 -36.49
C LYS A 591 32.80 43.20 -37.10
N GLY A 592 33.32 42.05 -36.71
CA GLY A 592 34.50 41.34 -37.21
C GLY A 592 34.23 40.32 -38.34
N GLU A 593 35.29 39.61 -38.79
CA GLU A 593 35.28 38.66 -39.94
C GLU A 593 34.25 37.55 -39.77
N GLU A 594 34.09 37.13 -38.53
CA GLU A 594 33.18 36.06 -38.13
C GLU A 594 31.72 36.50 -38.19
N GLN A 595 31.44 37.80 -38.03
CA GLN A 595 30.10 38.37 -37.94
C GLN A 595 29.54 38.81 -39.30
N VAL A 596 30.25 38.48 -40.38
CA VAL A 596 29.74 38.55 -41.75
C VAL A 596 28.61 37.53 -41.91
N GLY A 597 27.35 37.94 -42.12
CA GLY A 597 26.21 37.01 -42.13
C GLY A 597 26.12 36.11 -43.37
N ILE A 598 25.53 34.92 -43.23
CA ILE A 598 25.26 34.00 -44.36
C ILE A 598 24.32 34.63 -45.36
N LYS A 599 23.33 35.42 -44.93
CA LYS A 599 22.49 36.19 -45.85
C LYS A 599 23.32 37.15 -46.69
N THR A 600 24.30 37.81 -46.09
CA THR A 600 25.26 38.67 -46.80
C THR A 600 26.14 37.86 -47.76
N LEU A 601 26.57 36.64 -47.37
CA LEU A 601 27.32 35.72 -48.24
C LEU A 601 26.46 35.06 -49.34
N ARG A 602 25.17 34.83 -49.09
CA ARG A 602 24.17 34.29 -50.02
C ARG A 602 23.80 35.33 -51.04
N GLU A 603 23.55 36.56 -50.59
CA GLU A 603 23.41 37.73 -51.47
C GLU A 603 24.67 37.87 -52.32
N GLN A 604 25.86 37.64 -51.73
CA GLN A 604 27.12 37.59 -52.49
C GLN A 604 27.19 36.40 -53.49
N LEU A 605 26.79 35.16 -53.13
CA LEU A 605 26.85 33.94 -53.98
C LEU A 605 25.81 33.94 -55.11
N LEU A 606 24.59 34.42 -54.83
CA LEU A 606 23.53 34.61 -55.82
C LEU A 606 23.91 35.70 -56.82
N HIS A 607 24.41 36.85 -56.34
CA HIS A 607 24.89 37.92 -57.23
C HIS A 607 26.05 37.48 -58.14
N VAL A 608 26.80 36.43 -57.79
CA VAL A 608 27.85 35.82 -58.62
C VAL A 608 27.33 34.72 -59.57
N THR A 609 26.43 33.84 -59.12
CA THR A 609 25.90 32.72 -59.94
C THR A 609 24.87 33.17 -60.98
N GLU A 610 24.07 34.19 -60.69
CA GLU A 610 23.09 34.77 -61.63
C GLU A 610 23.74 35.61 -62.73
N SER A 611 24.90 36.22 -62.46
CA SER A 611 25.64 37.03 -63.43
C SER A 611 26.46 36.18 -64.42
N HIS A 612 26.79 34.92 -64.10
CA HIS A 612 27.43 33.94 -65.01
C HIS A 612 26.48 33.42 -66.11
N LEU A 613 25.17 33.43 -65.87
CA LEU A 613 24.15 33.12 -66.87
C LEU A 613 23.95 34.27 -67.89
N CYS A 614 24.49 35.48 -67.62
CA CYS A 614 24.15 36.71 -68.35
C CYS A 614 25.31 37.42 -69.09
N SER A 615 26.57 36.99 -68.97
CA SER A 615 27.72 37.73 -69.55
C SER A 615 28.85 36.80 -70.02
N GLU A 616 29.21 36.86 -71.30
CA GLU A 616 30.29 36.03 -71.91
C GLU A 616 31.72 36.51 -71.60
N ASN A 617 31.95 37.64 -70.92
CA ASN A 617 33.30 38.19 -70.65
C ASN A 617 33.53 38.63 -69.20
N VAL A 618 33.44 37.70 -68.25
CA VAL A 618 33.87 37.91 -66.85
C VAL A 618 35.33 37.50 -66.68
N SER A 619 36.10 38.27 -65.90
CA SER A 619 37.47 37.88 -65.53
C SER A 619 37.42 36.67 -64.59
N GLU A 620 37.65 35.46 -65.13
CA GLU A 620 37.67 34.16 -64.44
C GLU A 620 38.44 34.19 -63.09
N SER A 621 39.41 35.10 -62.92
CA SER A 621 40.27 35.21 -61.73
C SER A 621 39.66 35.88 -60.48
N LEU A 622 38.75 36.86 -60.61
CA LEU A 622 38.08 37.46 -59.44
C LEU A 622 36.81 36.68 -59.06
N GLU A 623 36.18 36.01 -60.03
CA GLU A 623 35.04 35.08 -59.82
C GLU A 623 35.45 33.85 -59.03
N LEU A 624 36.57 33.21 -59.41
CA LEU A 624 37.14 32.12 -58.62
C LEU A 624 37.58 32.60 -57.23
N ARG A 625 38.15 33.81 -57.06
CA ARG A 625 38.54 34.35 -55.73
C ARG A 625 37.34 34.67 -54.84
N ILE A 626 36.21 35.08 -55.41
CA ILE A 626 34.97 35.29 -54.66
C ILE A 626 34.30 33.95 -54.36
N LEU A 627 34.19 33.01 -55.32
CA LEU A 627 33.65 31.65 -55.08
C LEU A 627 34.51 30.86 -54.09
N GLU A 628 35.83 31.01 -54.13
CA GLU A 628 36.73 30.45 -53.13
C GLU A 628 36.60 31.17 -51.79
N ALA A 629 36.53 32.51 -51.73
CA ALA A 629 36.30 33.20 -50.47
C ALA A 629 34.95 32.80 -49.86
N VAL A 630 33.92 32.60 -50.68
CA VAL A 630 32.56 32.22 -50.26
C VAL A 630 32.45 30.73 -49.93
N PHE A 631 32.97 29.79 -50.74
CA PHE A 631 33.02 28.36 -50.41
C PHE A 631 34.00 28.06 -49.27
N LYS A 632 35.06 28.86 -49.09
CA LYS A 632 35.91 28.79 -47.89
C LYS A 632 35.15 29.31 -46.67
N SER A 633 34.41 30.41 -46.81
CA SER A 633 33.54 30.90 -45.73
C SER A 633 32.39 29.93 -45.43
N PHE A 634 31.84 29.23 -46.42
CA PHE A 634 30.85 28.17 -46.22
C PHE A 634 31.51 26.94 -45.62
N GLU A 635 32.64 26.45 -46.12
CA GLU A 635 33.32 25.28 -45.56
C GLU A 635 33.72 25.50 -44.10
N SER A 636 34.18 26.71 -43.76
CA SER A 636 34.43 27.13 -42.36
C SER A 636 33.16 27.37 -41.54
N ARG A 637 31.97 27.15 -42.13
CA ARG A 637 30.64 27.34 -41.54
C ARG A 637 29.66 26.24 -41.93
N CYS A 638 30.10 25.12 -42.50
CA CYS A 638 29.26 23.95 -42.86
C CYS A 638 28.93 23.07 -41.66
N HIS A 639 28.79 23.78 -40.55
CA HIS A 639 28.46 23.37 -39.20
C HIS A 639 27.34 24.29 -38.67
N ASP A 640 26.98 25.35 -39.41
CA ASP A 640 25.89 26.27 -39.12
C ASP A 640 24.62 25.82 -39.90
N ASP A 641 23.54 25.48 -39.20
CA ASP A 641 22.29 25.02 -39.81
C ASP A 641 21.58 26.09 -40.64
N GLU A 642 21.78 27.38 -40.38
CA GLU A 642 21.30 28.43 -41.26
C GLU A 642 22.05 28.32 -42.60
N ALA A 643 23.36 28.07 -42.56
CA ALA A 643 24.13 27.77 -43.77
C ALA A 643 23.70 26.43 -44.39
N ILE A 644 23.52 25.36 -43.62
CA ILE A 644 23.11 24.03 -44.13
C ILE A 644 21.68 24.07 -44.68
N SER A 645 20.75 24.83 -44.08
CA SER A 645 19.38 25.06 -44.56
C SER A 645 19.42 25.79 -45.90
N PHE A 646 20.18 26.89 -45.96
CA PHE A 646 20.41 27.58 -47.24
C PHE A 646 21.14 26.68 -48.24
N LEU A 647 22.02 25.78 -47.82
CA LEU A 647 22.68 24.79 -48.68
C LEU A 647 21.73 23.65 -49.12
N ASN A 648 20.80 23.24 -48.26
CA ASN A 648 19.74 22.24 -48.50
C ASN A 648 18.64 22.79 -49.41
N GLU A 649 18.43 24.12 -49.47
CA GLU A 649 17.62 24.74 -50.52
C GLU A 649 18.14 24.37 -51.92
N PHE A 650 19.36 23.83 -52.00
CA PHE A 650 19.96 23.32 -53.22
C PHE A 650 20.02 21.78 -53.33
N LEU A 651 19.36 21.02 -52.43
CA LEU A 651 19.37 19.54 -52.39
C LEU A 651 18.83 18.88 -53.67
N ASP A 652 17.90 19.56 -54.34
CA ASP A 652 17.37 19.17 -55.65
C ASP A 652 17.79 20.16 -56.78
N LYS A 653 18.64 21.15 -56.48
CA LYS A 653 19.07 22.17 -57.46
C LYS A 653 20.46 21.86 -58.05
N PRO A 654 20.71 22.21 -59.31
CA PRO A 654 21.97 21.94 -59.98
C PRO A 654 23.08 22.92 -59.52
N VAL A 655 23.70 22.64 -58.37
CA VAL A 655 24.77 23.48 -57.77
C VAL A 655 26.11 22.79 -57.62
N ILE A 656 26.16 21.45 -57.69
CA ILE A 656 27.41 20.67 -57.65
C ILE A 656 27.90 20.41 -59.07
N LYS A 657 29.07 20.96 -59.42
CA LYS A 657 29.70 20.80 -60.74
C LYS A 657 30.47 19.46 -60.84
N ILE A 658 29.93 18.47 -61.57
CA ILE A 658 30.61 17.20 -61.93
C ILE A 658 30.84 17.16 -63.45
N GLY A 659 32.11 17.26 -63.88
CA GLY A 659 32.46 17.41 -65.30
C GLY A 659 32.00 18.77 -65.85
N LYS A 660 31.19 18.76 -66.93
CA LYS A 660 30.60 19.96 -67.54
C LYS A 660 29.16 20.22 -67.09
N ARG A 661 28.62 19.42 -66.17
CA ARG A 661 27.21 19.45 -65.75
C ARG A 661 27.09 19.73 -64.26
N PHE A 662 25.93 20.24 -63.88
CA PHE A 662 25.53 20.38 -62.48
C PHE A 662 24.47 19.30 -62.14
N VAL A 663 24.65 18.53 -61.05
CA VAL A 663 23.76 17.41 -60.61
C VAL A 663 23.19 17.64 -59.19
N SER A 664 22.15 16.88 -58.81
CA SER A 664 21.51 16.98 -57.49
C SER A 664 22.26 16.16 -56.42
N PRO A 665 22.45 16.73 -55.21
CA PRO A 665 23.06 16.06 -54.05
C PRO A 665 22.47 14.71 -53.60
N CYS A 666 21.15 14.46 -53.68
CA CYS A 666 20.48 13.34 -52.97
C CYS A 666 20.71 11.93 -53.58
N SER A 667 21.18 11.86 -54.82
CA SER A 667 21.51 10.61 -55.52
C SER A 667 22.98 10.23 -55.39
N VAL A 668 23.74 10.96 -54.58
CA VAL A 668 25.21 10.90 -54.53
C VAL A 668 25.67 10.48 -53.13
N VAL A 669 26.58 9.51 -53.09
CA VAL A 669 27.34 9.15 -51.89
C VAL A 669 28.83 9.45 -52.05
N PHE A 670 29.54 9.56 -50.92
CA PHE A 670 31.00 9.75 -50.96
C PHE A 670 31.75 8.56 -51.55
N SER A 671 31.27 7.34 -51.31
CA SER A 671 31.90 6.10 -51.78
C SER A 671 30.88 4.97 -51.89
N LEU A 672 30.90 4.19 -52.99
CA LEU A 672 29.92 3.14 -53.29
C LEU A 672 30.62 1.78 -53.50
N LYS A 673 30.28 0.77 -52.67
CA LYS A 673 30.96 -0.56 -52.63
C LYS A 673 30.59 -1.49 -53.78
N HIS A 674 29.32 -1.48 -54.20
CA HIS A 674 28.78 -2.31 -55.26
C HIS A 674 28.05 -1.42 -56.27
N ASP A 675 28.21 -1.69 -57.56
CA ASP A 675 27.52 -0.90 -58.59
C ASP A 675 26.00 -1.15 -58.52
N CYS A 676 25.28 -0.06 -58.26
CA CYS A 676 23.83 0.01 -58.14
C CYS A 676 23.24 1.03 -59.14
N SER A 677 24.00 1.42 -60.17
CA SER A 677 23.53 2.27 -61.28
C SER A 677 22.33 1.63 -61.99
N PRO A 678 21.37 2.42 -62.54
CA PRO A 678 21.33 3.88 -62.65
C PRO A 678 20.75 4.62 -61.43
N PHE A 679 20.52 3.93 -60.31
CA PHE A 679 19.77 4.49 -59.18
C PHE A 679 20.63 5.27 -58.17
N LEU A 680 21.96 5.05 -58.09
CA LEU A 680 22.85 5.56 -57.02
C LEU A 680 24.28 5.91 -57.55
N TYR A 681 24.90 7.07 -57.20
CA TYR A 681 26.20 7.63 -57.72
C TYR A 681 27.32 7.93 -56.67
N GLY A 682 28.59 8.10 -57.09
CA GLY A 682 29.78 8.41 -56.24
C GLY A 682 30.63 9.65 -56.65
N LEU A 683 31.43 10.22 -55.73
CA LEU A 683 32.17 11.52 -55.85
C LEU A 683 33.68 11.46 -56.17
N ASP A 684 34.24 10.32 -56.54
CA ASP A 684 35.68 10.03 -56.43
C ASP A 684 36.68 10.93 -57.26
N ASN A 685 36.26 11.95 -58.05
CA ASN A 685 37.12 12.75 -58.98
C ASN A 685 36.88 14.31 -59.06
N SER A 686 36.53 15.06 -57.99
CA SER A 686 36.14 16.51 -58.03
C SER A 686 37.09 17.51 -57.30
N PRO A 687 37.34 18.78 -57.77
CA PRO A 687 38.19 19.77 -57.07
C PRO A 687 37.53 20.37 -55.82
N PHE A 688 36.21 20.21 -55.69
CA PHE A 688 35.46 20.61 -54.51
C PHE A 688 35.44 19.53 -53.42
N LEU A 689 36.09 18.37 -53.65
CA LEU A 689 36.21 17.30 -52.66
C LEU A 689 36.88 17.77 -51.35
N GLN A 690 37.69 18.85 -51.42
CA GLN A 690 38.29 19.49 -50.24
C GLN A 690 37.25 20.22 -49.36
N TYR A 691 36.07 20.52 -49.89
CA TYR A 691 34.95 21.17 -49.19
C TYR A 691 33.88 20.14 -48.80
N LYS A 692 34.32 19.04 -48.17
CA LYS A 692 33.50 17.85 -47.90
C LYS A 692 32.28 18.19 -47.06
N ASN A 693 32.41 19.12 -46.11
CA ASN A 693 31.32 19.46 -45.20
C ASN A 693 30.24 20.28 -45.92
N THR A 694 30.66 21.19 -46.81
CA THR A 694 29.72 21.89 -47.69
C THR A 694 28.92 20.94 -48.57
N LEU A 695 29.55 19.87 -49.05
CA LEU A 695 28.89 18.87 -49.89
C LEU A 695 27.97 17.92 -49.09
N GLU A 696 28.38 17.49 -47.89
CA GLU A 696 27.49 16.75 -46.96
C GLU A 696 26.23 17.58 -46.65
N ALA A 697 26.41 18.87 -46.33
CA ALA A 697 25.35 19.81 -46.02
C ALA A 697 24.38 20.10 -47.19
N MET A 698 24.84 19.93 -48.43
CA MET A 698 23.98 20.05 -49.61
C MET A 698 23.13 18.79 -49.84
N GLY A 699 23.40 17.66 -49.16
CA GLY A 699 22.58 16.44 -49.23
C GLY A 699 23.29 15.17 -49.71
N VAL A 700 24.63 15.19 -49.81
CA VAL A 700 25.44 14.01 -50.22
C VAL A 700 25.66 13.09 -49.02
N ARG A 701 25.36 11.78 -49.15
CA ARG A 701 25.36 10.83 -48.00
C ARG A 701 26.61 9.95 -47.91
N LYS A 702 26.86 9.36 -46.74
CA LYS A 702 27.95 8.37 -46.53
C LYS A 702 27.55 6.97 -46.99
N GLN A 703 26.30 6.57 -46.75
CA GLN A 703 25.73 5.27 -47.08
C GLN A 703 24.19 5.37 -47.11
N PHE A 704 23.51 4.35 -47.64
CA PHE A 704 22.05 4.31 -47.80
C PHE A 704 21.34 3.70 -46.58
N ASP A 705 20.12 4.13 -46.29
CA ASP A 705 19.31 3.69 -45.14
C ASP A 705 18.39 2.48 -45.45
N PHE A 706 17.87 1.81 -44.40
CA PHE A 706 17.03 0.60 -44.53
C PHE A 706 15.78 0.86 -45.36
N GLN A 707 15.20 2.06 -45.29
CA GLN A 707 14.00 2.41 -46.06
C GLN A 707 14.31 2.57 -47.55
N THR A 708 15.46 3.15 -47.91
CA THR A 708 15.95 3.25 -49.29
C THR A 708 16.21 1.86 -49.85
N LEU A 709 16.79 0.94 -49.06
CA LEU A 709 17.03 -0.45 -49.47
C LEU A 709 15.73 -1.28 -49.55
N LYS A 710 14.85 -1.17 -48.55
CA LYS A 710 13.50 -1.79 -48.51
C LYS A 710 12.64 -1.30 -49.68
N PHE A 711 12.75 -0.03 -50.07
CA PHE A 711 12.07 0.56 -51.22
C PHE A 711 12.58 -0.04 -52.54
N VAL A 712 13.89 -0.22 -52.70
CA VAL A 712 14.46 -0.91 -53.86
C VAL A 712 14.03 -2.38 -53.92
N LEU A 713 14.08 -3.13 -52.81
CA LEU A 713 13.62 -4.53 -52.74
C LEU A 713 12.10 -4.69 -52.96
N LYS A 714 11.30 -3.73 -52.49
CA LYS A 714 9.85 -3.69 -52.73
C LYS A 714 9.53 -3.38 -54.19
N GLN A 715 10.26 -2.47 -54.83
CA GLN A 715 10.12 -2.22 -56.28
C GLN A 715 10.40 -3.49 -57.11
N LEU A 716 11.22 -4.41 -56.60
CA LEU A 716 11.45 -5.73 -57.22
C LEU A 716 10.34 -6.76 -56.89
N LYS A 717 9.63 -6.62 -55.76
CA LYS A 717 8.60 -7.56 -55.26
C LYS A 717 7.18 -7.32 -55.80
N ASP A 718 6.85 -6.13 -56.29
CA ASP A 718 5.51 -5.79 -56.82
C ASP A 718 5.16 -6.53 -58.15
N ARG A 719 5.92 -7.58 -58.52
CA ARG A 719 5.66 -8.52 -59.60
C ARG A 719 5.48 -9.91 -58.98
N ASP A 720 4.29 -10.51 -59.01
CA ASP A 720 3.96 -11.84 -58.41
C ASP A 720 4.58 -13.04 -59.20
N GLU A 721 5.76 -12.85 -59.80
CA GLU A 721 6.48 -13.83 -60.62
C GLU A 721 7.88 -14.11 -60.03
N PRO A 722 8.49 -15.29 -60.29
CA PRO A 722 9.88 -15.57 -59.90
C PRO A 722 10.85 -14.55 -60.56
N LEU A 723 11.81 -14.04 -59.78
CA LEU A 723 12.82 -13.09 -60.27
C LEU A 723 13.77 -13.75 -61.30
N ASP A 724 14.27 -12.97 -62.28
CA ASP A 724 15.31 -13.44 -63.22
C ASP A 724 16.72 -13.44 -62.60
N GLU A 725 17.72 -14.08 -63.23
CA GLU A 725 19.08 -14.17 -62.65
C GLU A 725 19.76 -12.81 -62.39
N SER A 726 19.50 -11.79 -63.22
CA SER A 726 20.08 -10.44 -63.06
C SER A 726 19.39 -9.69 -61.91
N GLU A 727 18.07 -9.86 -61.79
CA GLU A 727 17.23 -9.30 -60.73
C GLU A 727 17.47 -9.99 -59.39
N ILE A 728 17.65 -11.32 -59.36
CA ILE A 728 18.13 -12.06 -58.19
C ILE A 728 19.52 -11.55 -57.81
N GLY A 729 20.40 -11.29 -58.79
CA GLY A 729 21.72 -10.71 -58.55
C GLY A 729 21.67 -9.31 -57.94
N LEU A 730 20.78 -8.44 -58.41
CA LEU A 730 20.54 -7.12 -57.83
C LEU A 730 19.91 -7.22 -56.44
N ALA A 731 18.89 -8.06 -56.26
CA ALA A 731 18.22 -8.30 -54.97
C ALA A 731 19.20 -8.86 -53.92
N CYS A 732 20.09 -9.77 -54.31
CA CYS A 732 21.16 -10.26 -53.45
C CYS A 732 22.18 -9.16 -53.12
N ARG A 733 22.63 -8.33 -54.09
CA ARG A 733 23.56 -7.21 -53.83
C ARG A 733 22.94 -6.16 -52.90
N VAL A 734 21.64 -5.90 -53.03
CA VAL A 734 20.90 -5.02 -52.13
C VAL A 734 20.69 -5.69 -50.75
N ALA A 735 20.42 -6.99 -50.68
CA ALA A 735 20.30 -7.75 -49.43
C ALA A 735 21.63 -7.83 -48.66
N LEU A 736 22.77 -7.83 -49.35
CA LEU A 736 24.10 -7.75 -48.72
C LEU A 736 24.31 -6.39 -48.02
N LEU A 737 23.67 -5.33 -48.50
CA LEU A 737 23.71 -4.03 -47.82
C LEU A 737 22.89 -4.03 -46.51
N LEU A 738 22.05 -5.05 -46.23
CA LEU A 738 21.32 -5.18 -44.96
C LEU A 738 22.22 -5.57 -43.78
N GLU A 739 23.42 -6.10 -44.04
CA GLU A 739 24.38 -6.41 -42.97
C GLU A 739 24.92 -5.14 -42.29
N ASP A 740 25.01 -4.05 -43.05
CA ASP A 740 25.59 -2.77 -42.60
C ASP A 740 24.52 -1.80 -42.04
N VAL A 741 23.26 -2.23 -41.87
CA VAL A 741 22.12 -1.35 -41.55
C VAL A 741 21.25 -1.90 -40.41
N GLU A 742 20.76 -1.02 -39.52
CA GLU A 742 19.83 -1.39 -38.45
C GLU A 742 18.44 -1.77 -39.01
N LEU A 743 17.93 -2.94 -38.62
CA LEU A 743 16.65 -3.48 -39.10
C LEU A 743 15.50 -3.04 -38.20
N ASP A 744 14.60 -2.23 -38.74
CA ASP A 744 13.34 -1.83 -38.12
C ASP A 744 12.15 -2.47 -38.84
N ASP A 745 11.18 -3.00 -38.08
CA ASP A 745 9.93 -3.57 -38.60
C ASP A 745 10.15 -4.60 -39.74
N LEU A 746 10.42 -5.84 -39.31
CA LEU A 746 10.60 -6.99 -40.20
C LEU A 746 9.30 -7.40 -40.92
N ASP A 747 8.16 -6.82 -40.55
CA ASP A 747 6.92 -7.04 -41.28
C ASP A 747 7.10 -6.51 -42.71
N PHE A 748 6.64 -7.33 -43.67
CA PHE A 748 6.78 -7.04 -45.10
C PHE A 748 8.24 -6.91 -45.59
N LEU A 749 9.23 -7.46 -44.87
CA LEU A 749 10.54 -7.73 -45.45
C LEU A 749 10.46 -9.03 -46.26
N TYR A 750 10.82 -8.94 -47.54
CA TYR A 750 10.79 -10.08 -48.45
C TYR A 750 12.20 -10.48 -48.85
N LEU A 751 12.49 -11.77 -48.67
CA LEU A 751 13.75 -12.38 -49.08
C LEU A 751 13.46 -13.56 -50.01
N PRO A 752 14.35 -13.85 -50.97
CA PRO A 752 14.16 -14.97 -51.88
C PRO A 752 14.24 -16.30 -51.11
N ASP A 753 13.30 -17.21 -51.39
CA ASP A 753 13.36 -18.61 -50.99
C ASP A 753 14.27 -19.43 -51.93
N SER A 754 14.45 -20.73 -51.66
CA SER A 754 15.23 -21.63 -52.51
C SER A 754 14.72 -21.76 -53.96
N GLU A 755 13.51 -21.27 -54.27
CA GLU A 755 12.89 -21.29 -55.59
C GLU A 755 12.95 -19.91 -56.29
N GLY A 756 13.59 -18.91 -55.70
CA GLY A 756 13.74 -17.56 -56.28
C GLY A 756 12.54 -16.64 -56.07
N ILE A 757 11.62 -17.00 -55.16
CA ILE A 757 10.40 -16.25 -54.86
C ILE A 757 10.61 -15.41 -53.61
N LEU A 758 10.32 -14.10 -53.68
CA LEU A 758 10.39 -13.17 -52.55
C LEU A 758 9.26 -13.46 -51.53
N ARG A 759 9.59 -14.15 -50.42
CA ARG A 759 8.64 -14.55 -49.36
C ARG A 759 8.80 -13.75 -48.06
N PRO A 760 7.74 -13.62 -47.24
CA PRO A 760 7.86 -13.12 -45.86
C PRO A 760 8.81 -13.99 -45.04
N THR A 761 9.59 -13.36 -44.17
CA THR A 761 10.57 -14.05 -43.30
C THR A 761 9.94 -15.02 -42.29
N THR A 762 8.66 -14.87 -41.94
CA THR A 762 7.91 -15.73 -41.00
C THR A 762 7.54 -17.10 -41.56
N GLU A 763 7.50 -17.24 -42.88
CA GLU A 763 7.18 -18.50 -43.58
C GLU A 763 8.44 -19.33 -43.88
N LEU A 764 9.61 -18.74 -43.69
CA LEU A 764 10.89 -19.39 -43.95
C LEU A 764 11.41 -20.09 -42.69
N CYS A 765 12.17 -21.16 -42.90
CA CYS A 765 12.94 -21.85 -41.89
C CYS A 765 14.36 -22.15 -42.38
N ILE A 766 15.25 -22.43 -41.44
CA ILE A 766 16.62 -22.90 -41.70
C ILE A 766 16.72 -24.41 -41.46
N ASP A 767 17.37 -25.13 -42.36
CA ASP A 767 17.61 -26.57 -42.22
C ASP A 767 18.81 -26.82 -41.27
N ASP A 768 18.55 -26.82 -39.97
CA ASP A 768 19.58 -26.86 -38.92
C ASP A 768 19.84 -28.26 -38.32
N CYS A 769 19.08 -29.29 -38.73
CA CYS A 769 19.24 -30.64 -38.21
C CYS A 769 18.82 -31.75 -39.20
N SER A 770 19.61 -32.81 -39.26
CA SER A 770 19.41 -33.92 -40.21
C SER A 770 18.56 -35.08 -39.70
N TRP A 771 18.34 -35.20 -38.38
CA TRP A 771 17.63 -36.32 -37.76
C TRP A 771 16.12 -36.08 -37.59
N VAL A 772 15.66 -34.85 -37.77
CA VAL A 772 14.23 -34.51 -37.83
C VAL A 772 13.77 -34.70 -39.28
N PRO A 773 12.75 -35.52 -39.57
CA PRO A 773 12.19 -35.67 -40.91
C PRO A 773 11.66 -34.33 -41.43
N GLN A 774 11.87 -34.04 -42.71
CA GLN A 774 11.29 -32.85 -43.32
C GLN A 774 9.79 -33.06 -43.56
N SER A 775 8.96 -32.12 -43.12
CA SER A 775 7.54 -32.08 -43.44
C SER A 775 7.28 -31.23 -44.69
N ASP A 776 6.19 -31.53 -45.41
CA ASP A 776 5.76 -30.75 -46.59
C ASP A 776 5.40 -29.29 -46.24
N THR A 777 5.28 -28.97 -44.96
CA THR A 777 4.96 -27.64 -44.43
C THR A 777 6.19 -26.73 -44.24
N MET A 778 7.42 -27.21 -44.48
CA MET A 778 8.67 -26.44 -44.31
C MET A 778 9.15 -25.75 -45.61
N LYS A 779 9.49 -24.44 -45.58
CA LYS A 779 10.08 -23.64 -46.70
C LYS A 779 11.43 -23.04 -46.34
N PHE A 780 12.43 -23.03 -47.25
CA PHE A 780 13.82 -22.67 -46.93
C PHE A 780 14.33 -21.40 -47.63
N LEU A 781 15.22 -20.65 -46.96
CA LEU A 781 15.87 -19.42 -47.45
C LEU A 781 16.86 -19.68 -48.62
N HIS A 782 16.99 -18.75 -49.57
CA HIS A 782 17.90 -18.89 -50.72
C HIS A 782 19.38 -19.00 -50.33
N GLY A 783 20.11 -19.92 -50.96
CA GLY A 783 21.46 -20.32 -50.56
C GLY A 783 22.58 -19.29 -50.78
N THR A 784 22.37 -18.23 -51.57
CA THR A 784 23.33 -17.12 -51.72
C THR A 784 23.28 -16.13 -50.57
N ILE A 785 22.24 -16.19 -49.74
CA ILE A 785 22.08 -15.34 -48.56
C ILE A 785 22.76 -16.04 -47.37
N PRO A 786 23.77 -15.40 -46.74
CA PRO A 786 24.47 -16.02 -45.61
C PRO A 786 23.54 -16.32 -44.42
N PRO A 787 23.77 -17.40 -43.66
CA PRO A 787 22.99 -17.73 -42.45
C PRO A 787 22.99 -16.63 -41.39
N ASN A 788 23.99 -15.74 -41.40
CA ASN A 788 24.04 -14.56 -40.53
C ASN A 788 22.83 -13.64 -40.79
N ILE A 789 22.48 -13.41 -42.06
CA ILE A 789 21.30 -12.62 -42.43
C ILE A 789 20.03 -13.30 -41.91
N ALA A 790 19.90 -14.63 -42.02
CA ALA A 790 18.76 -15.38 -41.50
C ALA A 790 18.55 -15.22 -39.99
N LYS A 791 19.66 -15.11 -39.23
CA LYS A 791 19.65 -14.87 -37.79
C LYS A 791 19.21 -13.45 -37.46
N ILE A 792 19.73 -12.45 -38.17
CA ILE A 792 19.38 -11.03 -37.98
C ILE A 792 17.90 -10.80 -38.37
N THR A 793 17.36 -11.57 -39.32
CA THR A 793 15.95 -11.52 -39.75
C THR A 793 15.00 -12.49 -39.03
N LYS A 794 15.42 -13.17 -37.95
CA LYS A 794 14.61 -14.01 -37.04
C LYS A 794 13.90 -15.23 -37.66
N ILE A 795 14.50 -15.86 -38.66
CA ILE A 795 13.95 -17.08 -39.32
C ILE A 795 14.07 -18.30 -38.38
N ARG A 796 13.03 -19.15 -38.27
CA ARG A 796 12.94 -20.28 -37.30
C ARG A 796 13.79 -21.50 -37.71
N SER A 797 14.16 -22.34 -36.72
CA SER A 797 14.87 -23.61 -36.94
C SER A 797 13.94 -24.82 -37.05
N LYS A 798 14.41 -25.90 -37.65
CA LYS A 798 13.65 -27.13 -37.92
C LYS A 798 13.24 -27.89 -36.65
N ARG A 799 14.06 -27.87 -35.59
CA ARG A 799 13.77 -28.55 -34.29
C ARG A 799 12.60 -27.96 -33.50
N ASN A 800 12.49 -26.64 -33.51
CA ASN A 800 11.43 -25.95 -32.76
C ASN A 800 10.05 -26.21 -33.38
N HIS A 801 10.01 -26.49 -34.68
CA HIS A 801 8.79 -26.83 -35.39
C HIS A 801 8.26 -28.24 -35.03
N ASP A 802 9.12 -29.16 -34.58
CA ASP A 802 8.77 -30.58 -34.30
C ASP A 802 8.20 -30.79 -32.88
N ILE A 803 8.84 -30.23 -31.85
CA ILE A 803 8.50 -30.43 -30.42
C ILE A 803 7.10 -29.91 -30.04
N THR A 804 6.53 -28.99 -30.82
CA THR A 804 5.25 -28.36 -30.51
C THR A 804 4.02 -29.16 -30.98
N GLU A 805 4.21 -30.26 -31.74
CA GLU A 805 3.10 -31.06 -32.27
C GLU A 805 2.75 -32.35 -31.47
N GLU A 806 3.61 -32.89 -30.58
CA GLU A 806 3.35 -34.19 -29.87
C GLU A 806 3.56 -34.15 -28.34
N THR A 807 2.48 -34.16 -27.52
CA THR A 807 2.52 -33.92 -26.06
C THR A 807 2.23 -35.13 -25.13
N SER A 808 1.95 -36.33 -25.65
CA SER A 808 1.39 -37.42 -24.82
C SER A 808 2.37 -38.51 -24.30
N GLU A 809 3.64 -38.54 -24.73
CA GLU A 809 4.57 -39.64 -24.39
C GLU A 809 5.61 -39.34 -23.26
N PHE A 810 5.51 -38.22 -22.53
CA PHE A 810 6.63 -37.72 -21.70
C PHE A 810 6.58 -37.90 -20.14
N GLY A 811 5.59 -38.53 -19.46
CA GLY A 811 5.72 -38.82 -17.99
C GLY A 811 4.52 -39.35 -17.14
N ILE A 812 4.77 -39.73 -15.86
CA ILE A 812 3.81 -40.17 -14.78
C ILE A 812 4.10 -39.54 -13.38
N ASP A 813 3.16 -39.63 -12.42
CA ASP A 813 3.05 -38.83 -11.15
C ASP A 813 3.96 -39.20 -9.92
N PHE A 814 4.22 -38.24 -9.00
CA PHE A 814 5.12 -38.29 -7.80
C PHE A 814 4.70 -37.36 -6.60
N GLY A 815 4.89 -37.73 -5.29
CA GLY A 815 4.50 -36.91 -4.08
C GLY A 815 4.79 -37.47 -2.63
N GLN A 816 4.46 -36.73 -1.53
CA GLN A 816 4.76 -37.02 -0.09
C GLN A 816 3.56 -37.50 0.79
N HIS A 817 3.77 -38.16 1.97
CA HIS A 817 2.71 -38.66 2.91
C HIS A 817 3.08 -38.78 4.43
N GLU A 818 2.09 -38.74 5.36
CA GLU A 818 2.22 -38.84 6.86
C GLU A 818 1.53 -40.10 7.48
N ASN A 819 2.01 -40.61 8.63
CA ASN A 819 1.44 -41.75 9.37
C ASN A 819 0.37 -41.35 10.40
N LEU A 820 -0.75 -42.09 10.48
CA LEU A 820 -1.90 -41.81 11.35
C LEU A 820 -1.58 -41.85 12.86
N THR A 821 -0.77 -42.80 13.31
CA THR A 821 -0.44 -42.93 14.75
C THR A 821 0.31 -41.70 15.26
N ASN A 822 1.24 -41.15 14.46
CA ASN A 822 1.93 -39.89 14.76
C ASN A 822 0.96 -38.70 14.83
N ARG A 823 -0.06 -38.68 13.97
CA ARG A 823 -1.09 -37.64 13.99
C ARG A 823 -1.95 -37.71 15.25
N LEU A 824 -2.36 -38.91 15.68
CA LEU A 824 -3.11 -39.10 16.93
C LEU A 824 -2.29 -38.70 18.15
N LYS A 825 -1.02 -39.11 18.23
CA LYS A 825 -0.12 -38.72 19.32
C LYS A 825 -0.02 -37.19 19.48
N ARG A 826 0.17 -36.46 18.37
CA ARG A 826 0.21 -34.98 18.39
C ARG A 826 -1.13 -34.35 18.80
N ILE A 827 -2.26 -34.99 18.52
CA ILE A 827 -3.57 -34.53 19.01
C ILE A 827 -3.62 -34.68 20.53
N LEU A 828 -3.16 -35.81 21.08
CA LEU A 828 -3.15 -36.06 22.52
C LEU A 828 -2.24 -35.08 23.29
N ASP A 829 -1.13 -34.63 22.72
CA ASP A 829 -0.25 -33.62 23.33
C ASP A 829 -0.99 -32.29 23.62
N GLY A 830 -2.05 -31.97 22.87
CA GLY A 830 -2.87 -30.76 23.03
C GLY A 830 -4.12 -30.93 23.89
N TYR A 831 -4.47 -32.16 24.30
CA TYR A 831 -5.71 -32.47 25.03
C TYR A 831 -5.41 -33.22 26.33
N PRO A 832 -5.61 -32.63 27.51
CA PRO A 832 -5.46 -33.34 28.78
C PRO A 832 -6.44 -34.52 28.94
N ASP A 833 -6.02 -35.58 29.63
CA ASP A 833 -6.84 -36.77 29.91
C ASP A 833 -8.08 -36.49 30.78
N VAL A 834 -8.08 -35.42 31.57
CA VAL A 834 -9.25 -34.96 32.35
C VAL A 834 -10.44 -34.54 31.49
N CYS A 835 -10.24 -34.26 30.20
CA CYS A 835 -11.31 -33.82 29.30
C CYS A 835 -12.15 -34.98 28.73
N ILE A 836 -11.70 -36.23 28.83
CA ILE A 836 -12.30 -37.40 28.14
C ILE A 836 -13.80 -37.55 28.43
N MET A 837 -14.19 -37.46 29.70
CA MET A 837 -15.59 -37.65 30.11
C MET A 837 -16.50 -36.53 29.60
N LYS A 838 -16.00 -35.29 29.57
CA LYS A 838 -16.73 -34.13 29.06
C LYS A 838 -16.92 -34.19 27.53
N GLU A 839 -15.91 -34.67 26.81
CA GLU A 839 -16.01 -34.88 25.37
C GLU A 839 -17.04 -35.98 25.03
N LEU A 840 -17.02 -37.11 25.76
CA LEU A 840 -18.03 -38.16 25.59
C LEU A 840 -19.44 -37.68 25.97
N LEU A 841 -19.55 -36.83 26.99
CA LEU A 841 -20.80 -36.18 27.37
C LEU A 841 -21.34 -35.26 26.27
N GLN A 842 -20.48 -34.42 25.71
CA GLN A 842 -20.86 -33.53 24.62
C GLN A 842 -21.27 -34.31 23.37
N ASN A 843 -20.55 -35.39 23.04
CA ASN A 843 -20.90 -36.25 21.90
C ASN A 843 -22.28 -36.90 22.07
N ALA A 844 -22.62 -37.34 23.28
CA ALA A 844 -23.94 -37.89 23.57
C ALA A 844 -25.04 -36.81 23.48
N ASP A 845 -24.79 -35.61 24.02
CA ASP A 845 -25.72 -34.49 23.92
C ASP A 845 -25.96 -34.04 22.48
N ASP A 846 -24.90 -33.95 21.67
CA ASP A 846 -24.96 -33.59 20.25
C ASP A 846 -25.69 -34.67 19.44
N ALA A 847 -25.55 -35.95 19.81
CA ALA A 847 -26.30 -37.08 19.24
C ALA A 847 -27.79 -37.10 19.66
N GLY A 848 -28.21 -36.20 20.55
CA GLY A 848 -29.58 -36.11 21.03
C GLY A 848 -29.94 -37.15 22.09
N ALA A 849 -28.95 -37.77 22.74
CA ALA A 849 -29.18 -38.68 23.85
C ALA A 849 -29.85 -37.94 25.03
N THR A 850 -30.71 -38.63 25.76
CA THR A 850 -31.32 -38.11 27.00
C THR A 850 -30.64 -38.69 28.25
N GLU A 851 -29.98 -39.84 28.10
CA GLU A 851 -29.27 -40.52 29.18
C GLU A 851 -27.85 -40.92 28.73
N LEU A 852 -26.88 -40.68 29.61
CA LEU A 852 -25.50 -41.12 29.45
C LEU A 852 -25.04 -41.92 30.66
N HIS A 853 -24.44 -43.08 30.42
CA HIS A 853 -24.08 -44.02 31.48
C HIS A 853 -22.64 -44.49 31.31
N PHE A 854 -21.76 -44.05 32.20
CA PHE A 854 -20.38 -44.51 32.31
C PHE A 854 -20.30 -45.75 33.21
N ILE A 855 -19.70 -46.82 32.72
CA ILE A 855 -19.64 -48.13 33.37
C ILE A 855 -18.19 -48.58 33.46
N LYS A 856 -17.72 -48.80 34.68
CA LYS A 856 -16.41 -49.39 34.97
C LYS A 856 -16.52 -50.91 34.88
N ASP A 857 -16.00 -51.49 33.80
CA ASP A 857 -15.96 -52.94 33.59
C ASP A 857 -14.54 -53.46 33.81
N PHE A 858 -14.25 -53.92 35.03
CA PHE A 858 -12.93 -54.47 35.39
C PHE A 858 -12.88 -56.01 35.31
N ARG A 859 -13.84 -56.64 34.63
CA ARG A 859 -13.82 -58.09 34.40
C ARG A 859 -12.76 -58.46 33.36
N GLU A 860 -12.25 -59.67 33.47
CA GLU A 860 -11.54 -60.35 32.37
C GLU A 860 -12.58 -61.16 31.59
N LEU A 861 -12.73 -60.87 30.30
CA LEU A 861 -13.69 -61.52 29.42
C LEU A 861 -13.09 -62.76 28.73
N GLY A 862 -13.94 -63.57 28.11
CA GLY A 862 -13.52 -64.74 27.33
C GLY A 862 -12.54 -64.39 26.20
N LYS A 863 -11.59 -65.28 25.92
CA LYS A 863 -10.52 -65.07 24.93
C LYS A 863 -10.49 -66.13 23.83
N GLU A 864 -11.46 -67.05 23.81
CA GLU A 864 -11.47 -68.20 22.90
C GLU A 864 -12.11 -67.83 21.55
N SER A 865 -13.28 -67.17 21.59
CA SER A 865 -14.07 -66.84 20.40
C SER A 865 -13.98 -65.35 20.04
N VAL A 866 -12.79 -64.90 19.65
CA VAL A 866 -12.46 -63.50 19.33
C VAL A 866 -12.03 -63.30 17.86
N PHE A 867 -11.91 -62.04 17.39
CA PHE A 867 -11.63 -61.73 15.98
C PHE A 867 -10.22 -62.12 15.49
N SER A 868 -9.23 -62.14 16.38
CA SER A 868 -7.82 -62.40 16.10
C SER A 868 -7.08 -62.78 17.40
N GLU A 869 -5.86 -63.30 17.31
CA GLU A 869 -5.02 -63.58 18.48
C GLU A 869 -4.68 -62.30 19.25
N GLU A 870 -4.41 -61.21 18.52
CA GLU A 870 -4.12 -59.89 19.09
C GLU A 870 -5.33 -59.28 19.83
N TRP A 871 -6.56 -59.65 19.46
CA TRP A 871 -7.77 -59.18 20.13
C TRP A 871 -7.86 -59.65 21.59
N LYS A 872 -7.14 -60.71 21.97
CA LYS A 872 -7.12 -61.22 23.35
C LYS A 872 -6.62 -60.16 24.35
N ASP A 873 -5.79 -59.22 23.90
CA ASP A 873 -5.26 -58.11 24.70
C ASP A 873 -6.35 -57.07 25.05
N LEU A 874 -7.46 -57.03 24.31
CA LEU A 874 -8.56 -56.07 24.47
C LEU A 874 -9.70 -56.58 25.39
N GLN A 875 -9.57 -57.79 25.91
CA GLN A 875 -10.59 -58.45 26.74
C GLN A 875 -10.46 -58.20 28.25
N GLY A 876 -9.57 -57.29 28.64
CA GLY A 876 -9.37 -56.88 30.03
C GLY A 876 -10.25 -55.69 30.48
N PRO A 877 -9.85 -54.99 31.56
CA PRO A 877 -10.53 -53.82 32.09
C PRO A 877 -10.84 -52.76 31.03
N ALA A 878 -12.05 -52.20 31.06
CA ALA A 878 -12.54 -51.23 30.09
C ALA A 878 -13.44 -50.17 30.71
N LEU A 879 -13.47 -48.98 30.12
CA LEU A 879 -14.57 -48.04 30.28
C LEU A 879 -15.62 -48.35 29.22
N CYS A 880 -16.83 -48.69 29.65
CA CYS A 880 -17.99 -48.78 28.77
C CYS A 880 -18.83 -47.52 28.93
N VAL A 881 -19.31 -46.94 27.82
CA VAL A 881 -20.14 -45.73 27.84
C VAL A 881 -21.36 -45.94 26.98
N TYR A 882 -22.52 -46.01 27.64
CA TYR A 882 -23.80 -46.16 27.00
C TYR A 882 -24.52 -44.82 26.86
N ASN A 883 -25.14 -44.58 25.72
CA ASN A 883 -26.14 -43.54 25.55
C ASN A 883 -27.33 -44.07 24.76
N ASP A 884 -28.51 -43.49 24.99
CA ASP A 884 -29.78 -43.91 24.38
C ASP A 884 -29.99 -43.38 22.95
N SER A 885 -28.96 -42.82 22.30
CA SER A 885 -29.00 -42.42 20.88
C SER A 885 -28.36 -43.48 19.97
N VAL A 886 -28.84 -43.55 18.73
CA VAL A 886 -28.39 -44.49 17.69
C VAL A 886 -27.59 -43.74 16.63
N PHE A 887 -26.44 -44.28 16.23
CA PHE A 887 -25.61 -43.68 15.18
C PHE A 887 -26.32 -43.67 13.82
N SER A 888 -26.39 -42.49 13.20
CA SER A 888 -26.80 -42.35 11.80
C SER A 888 -25.64 -42.59 10.84
N GLU A 889 -25.91 -42.81 9.53
CA GLU A 889 -24.84 -42.90 8.52
C GLU A 889 -23.95 -41.66 8.48
N ARG A 890 -24.51 -40.48 8.78
CA ARG A 890 -23.73 -39.23 8.88
C ARG A 890 -22.78 -39.24 10.08
N ASP A 891 -23.19 -39.79 11.21
CA ASP A 891 -22.33 -39.92 12.39
C ASP A 891 -21.19 -40.91 12.14
N LEU A 892 -21.49 -41.98 11.38
CA LEU A 892 -20.49 -42.97 10.96
C LEU A 892 -19.46 -42.41 9.97
N GLU A 893 -19.87 -41.55 9.05
CA GLU A 893 -18.92 -40.80 8.20
C GLU A 893 -18.11 -39.79 9.03
N GLY A 894 -18.77 -39.09 9.96
CA GLY A 894 -18.16 -38.11 10.86
C GLY A 894 -17.02 -38.66 11.71
N ILE A 895 -17.27 -39.78 12.38
CA ILE A 895 -16.29 -40.38 13.31
C ILE A 895 -15.02 -40.91 12.61
N GLN A 896 -15.06 -41.10 11.28
CA GLN A 896 -13.91 -41.54 10.49
C GLN A 896 -12.95 -40.40 10.10
N ASN A 897 -13.41 -39.14 10.13
CA ASN A 897 -12.66 -38.00 9.62
C ASN A 897 -11.87 -37.30 10.73
N LEU A 898 -10.57 -37.58 10.82
CA LEU A 898 -9.68 -36.91 11.78
C LEU A 898 -9.54 -35.42 11.46
N GLY A 899 -10.20 -34.57 12.24
CA GLY A 899 -10.10 -33.11 12.14
C GLY A 899 -11.05 -32.44 11.13
N ILE A 900 -12.04 -33.16 10.62
CA ILE A 900 -13.16 -32.59 9.85
C ILE A 900 -14.43 -33.06 10.56
N GLY A 901 -14.98 -32.23 11.44
CA GLY A 901 -16.22 -32.57 12.15
C GLY A 901 -17.37 -32.86 11.18
N SER A 902 -18.29 -33.76 11.58
CA SER A 902 -19.41 -34.27 10.77
C SER A 902 -20.39 -33.18 10.30
N ASN A 903 -20.46 -32.04 10.98
CA ASN A 903 -21.56 -31.09 10.83
C ASN A 903 -21.06 -29.64 10.73
N ARG A 904 -20.51 -29.24 9.57
CA ARG A 904 -20.21 -27.82 9.28
C ARG A 904 -21.47 -26.94 9.21
N GLU A 905 -22.65 -27.52 9.01
CA GLU A 905 -23.89 -26.79 8.71
C GLU A 905 -24.81 -26.53 9.92
N ASP A 906 -24.67 -27.25 11.04
CA ASP A 906 -25.50 -27.05 12.24
C ASP A 906 -24.75 -26.22 13.30
N LEU A 907 -25.08 -24.93 13.40
CA LEU A 907 -24.49 -23.97 14.34
C LEU A 907 -24.98 -24.14 15.79
N THR A 908 -25.63 -25.25 16.10
CA THR A 908 -26.17 -25.57 17.44
C THR A 908 -25.41 -26.66 18.19
N THR A 909 -24.46 -27.35 17.53
CA THR A 909 -23.59 -28.36 18.14
C THR A 909 -22.20 -27.78 18.40
N ILE A 910 -21.67 -27.99 19.61
CA ILE A 910 -20.47 -27.30 20.13
C ILE A 910 -19.16 -27.96 19.61
N GLY A 911 -19.22 -29.20 19.10
CA GLY A 911 -18.06 -29.95 18.60
C GLY A 911 -17.63 -29.66 17.15
N LYS A 912 -17.12 -28.45 16.83
CA LYS A 912 -16.83 -28.04 15.45
C LYS A 912 -15.61 -28.70 14.76
N TYR A 913 -14.80 -29.49 15.48
CA TYR A 913 -13.56 -30.04 14.90
C TYR A 913 -13.45 -31.54 14.72
N GLY A 914 -14.38 -32.33 15.28
CA GLY A 914 -14.27 -33.78 15.19
C GLY A 914 -12.95 -34.35 15.78
N VAL A 915 -12.23 -33.59 16.61
CA VAL A 915 -11.04 -34.08 17.35
C VAL A 915 -11.37 -34.50 18.78
N GLY A 916 -12.48 -34.04 19.36
CA GLY A 916 -12.87 -34.33 20.75
C GLY A 916 -12.98 -35.82 21.06
N PHE A 917 -13.57 -36.62 20.16
CA PHE A 917 -13.61 -38.08 20.30
C PHE A 917 -12.22 -38.71 20.40
N ASN A 918 -11.19 -38.15 19.76
CA ASN A 918 -9.84 -38.71 19.81
C ASN A 918 -9.20 -38.63 21.22
N ALA A 919 -9.76 -37.87 22.16
CA ALA A 919 -9.32 -37.88 23.55
C ALA A 919 -9.42 -39.28 24.19
N VAL A 920 -10.32 -40.15 23.71
CA VAL A 920 -10.43 -41.54 24.20
C VAL A 920 -9.15 -42.35 23.96
N TYR A 921 -8.28 -41.92 23.03
CA TYR A 921 -6.98 -42.57 22.82
C TYR A 921 -5.99 -42.35 23.98
N HIS A 922 -6.32 -41.52 24.97
CA HIS A 922 -5.62 -41.58 26.27
C HIS A 922 -5.88 -42.90 27.01
N LEU A 923 -7.08 -43.46 26.89
CA LEU A 923 -7.47 -44.70 27.58
C LEU A 923 -7.13 -45.96 26.77
N THR A 924 -7.36 -45.93 25.45
CA THR A 924 -7.38 -47.14 24.61
C THR A 924 -6.70 -46.93 23.26
N ASP A 925 -6.15 -48.00 22.66
CA ASP A 925 -5.69 -47.98 21.26
C ASP A 925 -6.80 -48.39 20.27
N VAL A 926 -7.87 -49.02 20.76
CA VAL A 926 -8.93 -49.61 19.92
C VAL A 926 -10.30 -49.23 20.46
N PRO A 927 -10.72 -47.97 20.28
CA PRO A 927 -12.08 -47.60 20.59
C PRO A 927 -13.04 -48.34 19.65
N SER A 928 -14.11 -48.88 20.23
CA SER A 928 -15.14 -49.60 19.48
C SER A 928 -16.52 -49.27 20.02
N PHE A 929 -17.54 -49.44 19.18
CA PHE A 929 -18.92 -49.25 19.62
C PHE A 929 -19.88 -50.17 18.88
N LEU A 930 -20.89 -50.62 19.62
CA LEU A 930 -22.06 -51.30 19.12
C LEU A 930 -23.23 -50.32 19.18
N SER A 931 -23.85 -50.03 18.04
CA SER A 931 -25.06 -49.23 17.95
C SER A 931 -26.20 -50.10 17.45
N LYS A 932 -27.34 -50.06 18.15
CA LYS A 932 -28.51 -50.91 17.88
C LYS A 932 -29.79 -50.09 17.81
N ASP A 933 -30.64 -50.43 16.84
CA ASP A 933 -31.95 -49.82 16.65
C ASP A 933 -33.02 -50.90 16.60
N LYS A 934 -33.80 -51.03 17.68
CA LYS A 934 -34.89 -52.02 17.74
C LYS A 934 -35.95 -51.77 16.67
N SER A 935 -36.16 -50.52 16.26
CA SER A 935 -37.14 -50.15 15.24
C SER A 935 -36.65 -50.47 13.82
N ASN A 936 -35.33 -50.56 13.63
CA ASN A 936 -34.70 -50.87 12.36
C ASN A 936 -33.42 -51.71 12.53
N PRO A 937 -33.54 -53.04 12.71
CA PRO A 937 -32.38 -53.92 12.92
C PRO A 937 -31.37 -53.94 11.77
N GLU A 938 -31.72 -53.48 10.57
CA GLU A 938 -30.77 -53.34 9.45
C GLU A 938 -29.74 -52.22 9.67
N ARG A 939 -29.98 -51.34 10.66
CA ARG A 939 -29.06 -50.28 11.07
C ARG A 939 -28.06 -50.70 12.14
N ASP A 940 -28.25 -51.87 12.74
CA ASP A 940 -27.33 -52.39 13.75
C ASP A 940 -25.90 -52.44 13.17
N THR A 941 -24.95 -51.87 13.90
CA THR A 941 -23.56 -51.81 13.43
C THR A 941 -22.58 -51.94 14.58
N LEU A 942 -21.53 -52.71 14.35
CA LEU A 942 -20.35 -52.75 15.21
C LEU A 942 -19.20 -52.09 14.46
N CYS A 943 -18.62 -51.05 15.05
CA CYS A 943 -17.53 -50.30 14.47
C CYS A 943 -16.30 -50.40 15.37
N VAL A 944 -15.15 -50.70 14.76
CA VAL A 944 -13.86 -50.86 15.41
C VAL A 944 -12.86 -49.93 14.73
N LEU A 945 -12.21 -49.07 15.52
CA LEU A 945 -11.16 -48.18 15.04
C LEU A 945 -9.81 -48.75 15.48
N ASP A 946 -8.94 -49.02 14.52
CA ASP A 946 -7.64 -49.66 14.74
C ASP A 946 -6.54 -48.88 13.99
N PRO A 947 -6.12 -47.72 14.52
CA PRO A 947 -5.10 -46.87 13.90
C PRO A 947 -3.76 -47.57 13.67
N HIS A 948 -3.45 -48.60 14.45
CA HIS A 948 -2.25 -49.42 14.30
C HIS A 948 -2.40 -50.51 13.22
N CYS A 949 -3.61 -50.79 12.74
CA CYS A 949 -3.93 -51.91 11.84
C CYS A 949 -3.42 -53.27 12.39
N ARG A 950 -3.47 -53.45 13.72
CA ARG A 950 -2.92 -54.62 14.43
C ARG A 950 -3.99 -55.60 14.90
N TYR A 951 -5.11 -55.09 15.40
CA TYR A 951 -6.08 -55.87 16.17
C TYR A 951 -7.22 -56.41 15.30
N ILE A 952 -7.66 -55.66 14.28
CA ILE A 952 -8.77 -56.08 13.42
C ILE A 952 -8.26 -56.58 12.05
N PRO A 953 -8.64 -57.80 11.61
CA PRO A 953 -8.20 -58.34 10.34
C PRO A 953 -8.56 -57.45 9.14
N CYS A 954 -7.64 -57.37 8.16
CA CYS A 954 -7.78 -56.61 6.92
C CYS A 954 -7.83 -55.07 7.07
N ALA A 955 -7.52 -54.50 8.25
CA ALA A 955 -7.27 -53.06 8.36
C ALA A 955 -6.02 -52.66 7.54
N THR A 956 -6.06 -51.48 6.91
CA THR A 956 -4.94 -50.97 6.10
C THR A 956 -4.65 -49.51 6.45
N LYS A 957 -3.47 -49.00 6.09
CA LYS A 957 -3.13 -47.57 6.32
C LYS A 957 -4.13 -46.59 5.70
N ARG A 958 -4.85 -46.98 4.64
CA ARG A 958 -5.91 -46.16 4.02
C ARG A 958 -7.28 -46.33 4.69
N LYS A 959 -7.52 -47.46 5.37
CA LYS A 959 -8.78 -47.79 6.08
C LYS A 959 -8.45 -48.51 7.39
N PRO A 960 -8.02 -47.77 8.44
CA PRO A 960 -7.48 -48.32 9.68
C PRO A 960 -8.61 -48.63 10.69
N GLY A 961 -9.47 -49.57 10.31
CA GLY A 961 -10.64 -49.98 11.10
C GLY A 961 -11.58 -50.89 10.33
N ARG A 962 -12.70 -51.27 10.96
CA ARG A 962 -13.73 -52.13 10.36
C ARG A 962 -15.12 -51.80 10.87
N ARG A 963 -16.10 -51.81 9.95
CA ARG A 963 -17.54 -51.78 10.25
C ARG A 963 -18.17 -53.13 9.92
N PHE A 964 -18.91 -53.70 10.86
CA PHE A 964 -19.72 -54.91 10.69
C PHE A 964 -21.19 -54.52 10.64
N LYS A 965 -21.81 -54.67 9.47
CA LYS A 965 -23.22 -54.29 9.20
C LYS A 965 -24.26 -55.28 9.72
N ASP A 966 -23.83 -56.44 10.20
CA ASP A 966 -24.70 -57.46 10.80
C ASP A 966 -24.06 -57.99 12.09
N PRO A 967 -24.17 -57.22 13.19
CA PRO A 967 -23.60 -57.60 14.48
C PRO A 967 -24.19 -58.91 15.00
N SER A 968 -25.45 -59.22 14.69
CA SER A 968 -26.11 -60.47 15.11
C SER A 968 -25.44 -61.72 14.53
N LYS A 969 -25.14 -61.75 13.22
CA LYS A 969 -24.36 -62.84 12.61
C LYS A 969 -22.92 -62.89 13.14
N THR A 970 -22.36 -61.73 13.46
CA THR A 970 -20.99 -61.62 13.97
C THR A 970 -20.92 -62.17 15.41
N LYS A 971 -21.91 -61.89 16.25
CA LYS A 971 -22.04 -62.39 17.63
C LYS A 971 -22.14 -63.90 17.71
N GLN A 972 -22.83 -64.55 16.77
CA GLN A 972 -22.90 -66.02 16.70
C GLN A 972 -21.53 -66.69 16.51
N LYS A 973 -20.61 -65.99 15.82
CA LYS A 973 -19.25 -66.50 15.53
C LYS A 973 -18.24 -66.09 16.59
N TYR A 974 -18.41 -64.92 17.20
CA TYR A 974 -17.45 -64.31 18.11
C TYR A 974 -18.12 -63.85 19.42
N PRO A 975 -18.81 -64.74 20.17
CA PRO A 975 -19.60 -64.36 21.35
C PRO A 975 -18.78 -63.67 22.45
N ASP A 976 -17.52 -64.05 22.62
CA ASP A 976 -16.63 -63.47 23.64
C ASP A 976 -16.34 -61.98 23.39
N VAL A 977 -16.34 -61.52 22.14
CA VAL A 977 -16.19 -60.08 21.83
C VAL A 977 -17.44 -59.32 22.28
N PHE A 978 -18.61 -59.92 22.08
CA PHE A 978 -19.90 -59.28 22.31
C PHE A 978 -20.26 -59.18 23.79
N SER A 979 -19.71 -60.05 24.66
CA SER A 979 -19.92 -59.93 26.11
C SER A 979 -19.42 -58.59 26.68
N GLY A 980 -18.48 -57.94 25.99
CA GLY A 980 -17.96 -56.62 26.38
C GLY A 980 -18.90 -55.44 26.13
N TYR A 981 -20.00 -55.61 25.40
CA TYR A 981 -20.98 -54.53 25.13
C TYR A 981 -22.23 -54.62 26.02
N LEU A 982 -22.21 -55.50 27.03
CA LEU A 982 -23.18 -55.52 28.13
C LEU A 982 -24.64 -55.62 27.69
N GLU A 983 -24.94 -56.39 26.64
CA GLU A 983 -26.32 -56.54 26.15
C GLU A 983 -27.27 -57.17 27.18
N ASP A 984 -26.73 -57.99 28.10
CA ASP A 984 -27.51 -58.71 29.11
C ASP A 984 -27.55 -57.99 30.48
N SER A 985 -26.94 -56.82 30.63
CA SER A 985 -26.80 -56.11 31.93
C SER A 985 -27.99 -55.21 32.32
N GLY A 986 -29.01 -55.14 31.46
CA GLY A 986 -30.17 -54.24 31.66
C GLY A 986 -29.90 -52.75 31.40
N VAL A 987 -28.69 -52.38 30.94
CA VAL A 987 -28.33 -50.98 30.62
C VAL A 987 -29.02 -50.46 29.36
N TRP A 988 -29.27 -51.33 28.39
CA TRP A 988 -29.82 -50.94 27.10
C TRP A 988 -31.30 -50.53 27.24
N CYS A 989 -31.58 -49.23 27.09
CA CYS A 989 -32.93 -48.67 27.17
C CYS A 989 -33.78 -49.19 26.00
N GLU A 990 -34.84 -49.94 26.31
CA GLU A 990 -35.71 -50.59 25.32
C GLU A 990 -34.96 -51.40 24.23
N ASN A 991 -33.71 -51.82 24.47
CA ASN A 991 -32.77 -52.43 23.52
C ASN A 991 -32.32 -51.56 22.33
N SER A 992 -32.40 -50.23 22.43
CA SER A 992 -31.86 -49.29 21.43
C SER A 992 -30.83 -48.35 22.06
N GLY A 993 -29.85 -47.90 21.28
CA GLY A 993 -28.82 -46.98 21.75
C GLY A 993 -27.43 -47.35 21.25
N THR A 994 -26.41 -46.74 21.83
CA THR A 994 -25.01 -46.96 21.47
C THR A 994 -24.16 -47.22 22.71
N MET A 995 -23.46 -48.36 22.70
CA MET A 995 -22.49 -48.75 23.71
C MET A 995 -21.08 -48.63 23.14
N PHE A 996 -20.31 -47.69 23.65
CA PHE A 996 -18.88 -47.62 23.44
C PHE A 996 -18.15 -48.54 24.42
N ARG A 997 -17.11 -49.21 23.95
CA ARG A 997 -16.16 -49.96 24.77
C ARG A 997 -14.75 -49.44 24.51
N PHE A 998 -14.08 -49.01 25.58
CA PHE A 998 -12.71 -48.52 25.59
C PHE A 998 -11.84 -49.42 26.49
N PRO A 999 -11.24 -50.50 25.96
CA PRO A 999 -10.31 -51.34 26.70
C PRO A 999 -9.11 -50.52 27.19
N LEU A 1000 -8.82 -50.56 28.49
CA LEU A 1000 -7.73 -49.81 29.10
C LEU A 1000 -6.39 -50.35 28.62
N ARG A 1001 -5.53 -49.45 28.14
CA ARG A 1001 -4.21 -49.78 27.61
C ARG A 1001 -3.30 -50.34 28.72
N GLN A 1002 -2.94 -51.62 28.58
CA GLN A 1002 -2.06 -52.32 29.53
C GLN A 1002 -0.56 -52.09 29.27
N ALA A 1003 -0.16 -51.74 28.04
CA ALA A 1003 1.23 -51.51 27.65
C ALA A 1003 1.34 -50.30 26.71
N CYS A 1004 2.47 -49.57 26.76
CA CYS A 1004 2.71 -48.38 25.93
C CYS A 1004 2.57 -48.68 24.41
N SER A 1005 1.95 -47.77 23.66
CA SER A 1005 1.81 -47.83 22.20
C SER A 1005 2.46 -46.62 21.51
N ASP A 1006 2.47 -46.58 20.16
CA ASP A 1006 2.94 -45.38 19.44
C ASP A 1006 2.02 -44.15 19.65
N ILE A 1007 0.82 -44.36 20.21
CA ILE A 1007 -0.18 -43.31 20.43
C ILE A 1007 -0.05 -42.70 21.84
N SER A 1008 -0.05 -43.52 22.89
CA SER A 1008 -0.04 -43.04 24.28
C SER A 1008 0.49 -44.09 25.29
N PRO A 1009 1.00 -43.69 26.47
CA PRO A 1009 1.41 -44.62 27.53
C PRO A 1009 0.27 -45.48 28.08
N SER A 1010 0.62 -46.55 28.81
CA SER A 1010 -0.36 -47.38 29.55
C SER A 1010 -1.08 -46.57 30.62
N ILE A 1011 -2.35 -46.90 30.89
CA ILE A 1011 -3.14 -46.31 31.98
C ILE A 1011 -3.43 -47.36 33.04
N ASP A 1012 -3.05 -47.08 34.29
CA ASP A 1012 -3.39 -47.94 35.42
C ASP A 1012 -4.81 -47.65 35.96
N ILE A 1013 -5.32 -48.60 36.74
CA ILE A 1013 -6.66 -48.53 37.32
C ILE A 1013 -6.77 -47.37 38.33
N GLU A 1014 -5.68 -46.99 38.99
CA GLU A 1014 -5.65 -45.89 39.96
C GLU A 1014 -5.89 -44.55 39.27
N ARG A 1015 -5.12 -44.23 38.22
CA ARG A 1015 -5.29 -43.03 37.40
C ARG A 1015 -6.67 -42.99 36.78
N PHE A 1016 -7.16 -44.11 36.25
CA PHE A 1016 -8.51 -44.19 35.69
C PHE A 1016 -9.59 -43.85 36.74
N ASN A 1017 -9.50 -44.39 37.95
CA ASN A 1017 -10.42 -44.05 39.03
C ASN A 1017 -10.32 -42.58 39.44
N VAL A 1018 -9.13 -41.98 39.44
CA VAL A 1018 -8.97 -40.53 39.69
C VAL A 1018 -9.73 -39.69 38.66
N LEU A 1019 -9.68 -40.06 37.37
CA LEU A 1019 -10.44 -39.36 36.33
C LEU A 1019 -11.96 -39.46 36.55
N ILE A 1020 -12.45 -40.62 36.97
CA ILE A 1020 -13.86 -40.84 37.31
C ILE A 1020 -14.27 -40.01 38.52
N GLU A 1021 -13.47 -39.97 39.58
CA GLU A 1021 -13.77 -39.18 40.78
C GLU A 1021 -13.75 -37.67 40.50
N GLN A 1022 -12.79 -37.19 39.71
CA GLN A 1022 -12.79 -35.79 39.26
C GLN A 1022 -14.07 -35.45 38.50
N PHE A 1023 -14.50 -36.33 37.59
CA PHE A 1023 -15.74 -36.10 36.85
C PHE A 1023 -16.97 -36.13 37.76
N LYS A 1024 -17.05 -37.01 38.77
CA LYS A 1024 -18.16 -37.02 39.76
C LYS A 1024 -18.40 -35.64 40.39
N HIS A 1025 -17.33 -34.91 40.73
CA HIS A 1025 -17.44 -33.55 41.30
C HIS A 1025 -17.92 -32.49 40.29
N GLU A 1026 -17.79 -32.75 38.99
CA GLU A 1026 -18.11 -31.80 37.93
C GLU A 1026 -19.36 -32.18 37.13
N MET A 1027 -19.92 -33.37 37.33
CA MET A 1027 -21.08 -33.91 36.62
C MET A 1027 -22.27 -32.95 36.67
N ALA A 1028 -22.66 -32.49 37.86
CA ALA A 1028 -23.80 -31.59 38.03
C ALA A 1028 -23.58 -30.24 37.33
N HIS A 1029 -22.38 -29.66 37.43
CA HIS A 1029 -22.04 -28.42 36.74
C HIS A 1029 -22.05 -28.60 35.21
N SER A 1030 -21.58 -29.74 34.72
CA SER A 1030 -21.55 -30.04 33.29
C SER A 1030 -22.95 -30.11 32.69
N MET A 1031 -23.95 -30.53 33.48
CA MET A 1031 -25.36 -30.63 33.05
C MET A 1031 -26.09 -29.29 32.91
N MET A 1032 -25.55 -28.18 33.44
CA MET A 1032 -26.26 -26.87 33.40
C MET A 1032 -26.43 -26.32 31.98
N PHE A 1033 -25.58 -26.72 31.04
CA PHE A 1033 -25.54 -26.19 29.68
C PHE A 1033 -25.81 -27.25 28.60
N LEU A 1034 -26.20 -28.47 29.00
CA LEU A 1034 -26.58 -29.53 28.05
C LEU A 1034 -28.00 -29.31 27.55
N HIS A 1035 -28.24 -29.67 26.30
CA HIS A 1035 -29.54 -29.44 25.66
C HIS A 1035 -30.47 -30.66 25.70
N ASN A 1036 -29.91 -31.86 25.59
CA ASN A 1036 -30.63 -33.12 25.43
C ASN A 1036 -30.40 -34.09 26.60
N VAL A 1037 -29.16 -34.25 27.08
CA VAL A 1037 -28.81 -35.16 28.17
C VAL A 1037 -29.35 -34.64 29.49
N ARG A 1038 -30.27 -35.38 30.10
CA ARG A 1038 -30.93 -35.05 31.37
C ARG A 1038 -30.50 -35.93 32.52
N ARG A 1039 -29.85 -37.06 32.24
CA ARG A 1039 -29.34 -37.97 33.26
C ARG A 1039 -27.94 -38.44 32.91
N ILE A 1040 -27.03 -38.36 33.88
CA ILE A 1040 -25.70 -38.97 33.80
C ILE A 1040 -25.58 -39.98 34.94
N ILE A 1041 -25.17 -41.20 34.63
CA ILE A 1041 -25.02 -42.31 35.58
C ILE A 1041 -23.57 -42.81 35.55
N ILE A 1042 -23.02 -43.14 36.71
CA ILE A 1042 -21.76 -43.87 36.86
C ILE A 1042 -22.04 -45.18 37.60
N SER A 1043 -21.55 -46.28 37.07
CA SER A 1043 -21.70 -47.61 37.66
C SER A 1043 -20.42 -48.44 37.56
N SER A 1044 -20.34 -49.48 38.36
CA SER A 1044 -19.37 -50.57 38.20
C SER A 1044 -20.12 -51.87 37.92
N ILE A 1045 -19.52 -52.77 37.16
CA ILE A 1045 -20.02 -54.14 36.98
C ILE A 1045 -19.10 -55.09 37.75
N ASP A 1046 -19.70 -55.98 38.53
CA ASP A 1046 -18.96 -56.95 39.33
C ASP A 1046 -18.55 -58.18 38.51
N LYS A 1047 -17.89 -59.14 39.16
CA LYS A 1047 -17.39 -60.35 38.50
C LYS A 1047 -18.50 -61.28 38.02
N ASP A 1048 -19.68 -61.21 38.62
CA ASP A 1048 -20.84 -62.03 38.28
C ASP A 1048 -21.66 -61.40 37.14
N GLY A 1049 -21.31 -60.17 36.73
CA GLY A 1049 -21.96 -59.44 35.64
C GLY A 1049 -23.11 -58.55 36.08
N GLU A 1050 -23.27 -58.36 37.40
CA GLU A 1050 -24.31 -57.51 37.98
C GLU A 1050 -23.84 -56.05 38.05
N LEU A 1051 -24.75 -55.13 37.74
CA LEU A 1051 -24.45 -53.69 37.63
C LEU A 1051 -24.78 -52.94 38.93
N HIS A 1052 -23.78 -52.26 39.50
CA HIS A 1052 -23.88 -51.47 40.72
C HIS A 1052 -23.80 -49.98 40.42
N LYS A 1053 -24.90 -49.25 40.67
CA LYS A 1053 -24.92 -47.77 40.51
C LYS A 1053 -24.14 -47.09 41.63
N GLU A 1054 -23.15 -46.28 41.29
CA GLU A 1054 -22.29 -45.58 42.24
C GLU A 1054 -22.67 -44.13 42.44
N HIS A 1055 -22.95 -43.42 41.34
CA HIS A 1055 -23.26 -42.00 41.35
C HIS A 1055 -24.18 -41.66 40.19
N PHE A 1056 -25.05 -40.67 40.38
CA PHE A 1056 -25.90 -40.17 39.30
C PHE A 1056 -26.21 -38.70 39.51
N ALA A 1057 -26.48 -38.01 38.40
CA ALA A 1057 -26.97 -36.65 38.39
C ALA A 1057 -28.16 -36.57 37.43
N ASP A 1058 -29.25 -35.94 37.89
CA ASP A 1058 -30.47 -35.69 37.12
C ASP A 1058 -30.67 -34.17 36.98
N SER A 1059 -31.01 -33.73 35.78
CA SER A 1059 -31.50 -32.37 35.52
C SER A 1059 -33.01 -32.41 35.33
N LYS A 1060 -33.73 -31.63 36.13
CA LYS A 1060 -35.19 -31.48 36.05
C LYS A 1060 -35.54 -30.01 35.89
N ILE A 1061 -36.35 -29.70 34.88
CA ILE A 1061 -36.93 -28.37 34.71
C ILE A 1061 -38.17 -28.30 35.62
N SER A 1062 -38.17 -27.39 36.60
CA SER A 1062 -39.29 -27.21 37.54
C SER A 1062 -40.38 -26.31 36.94
N GLY A 1063 -41.62 -26.82 36.88
CA GLY A 1063 -42.84 -26.10 36.49
C GLY A 1063 -43.62 -26.77 35.35
N GLU A 1064 -44.90 -27.10 35.57
CA GLU A 1064 -45.78 -27.75 34.56
C GLU A 1064 -45.80 -26.98 33.23
N SER A 1065 -45.81 -25.65 33.32
CA SER A 1065 -45.83 -24.74 32.17
C SER A 1065 -44.50 -24.71 31.41
N GLY A 1066 -43.36 -24.92 32.07
CA GLY A 1066 -42.02 -24.88 31.45
C GLY A 1066 -41.74 -26.13 30.61
N ASN A 1067 -42.24 -27.28 31.07
CA ASN A 1067 -42.21 -28.52 30.30
C ASN A 1067 -43.08 -28.45 29.04
N ALA A 1068 -44.25 -27.80 29.09
CA ALA A 1068 -45.13 -27.66 27.94
C ALA A 1068 -44.48 -26.85 26.81
N ILE A 1069 -43.83 -25.72 27.14
CA ILE A 1069 -43.05 -24.94 26.16
C ILE A 1069 -41.90 -25.76 25.63
N TYR A 1070 -41.08 -26.35 26.51
CA TYR A 1070 -39.87 -27.03 26.10
C TYR A 1070 -40.19 -28.23 25.19
N ASN A 1071 -41.21 -29.03 25.53
CA ASN A 1071 -41.69 -30.13 24.68
C ASN A 1071 -42.27 -29.64 23.34
N THR A 1072 -43.06 -28.57 23.34
CA THR A 1072 -43.62 -27.99 22.10
C THR A 1072 -42.52 -27.36 21.25
N THR A 1073 -41.47 -26.81 21.86
CA THR A 1073 -40.28 -26.27 21.17
C THR A 1073 -39.49 -27.41 20.53
N LEU A 1074 -39.31 -28.52 21.24
CA LEU A 1074 -38.64 -29.70 20.74
C LEU A 1074 -39.39 -30.35 19.58
N GLU A 1075 -40.71 -30.55 19.69
CA GLU A 1075 -41.55 -31.09 18.61
C GLU A 1075 -41.52 -30.20 17.37
N THR A 1076 -41.62 -28.88 17.56
CA THR A 1076 -41.56 -27.92 16.45
C THR A 1076 -40.16 -27.96 15.81
N ARG A 1077 -39.08 -28.04 16.60
CA ARG A 1077 -37.70 -28.14 16.09
C ARG A 1077 -37.45 -29.46 15.35
N MET A 1078 -37.97 -30.59 15.83
CA MET A 1078 -37.90 -31.90 15.16
C MET A 1078 -38.59 -31.87 13.80
N LYS A 1079 -39.83 -31.36 13.74
CA LYS A 1079 -40.55 -31.18 12.47
C LYS A 1079 -39.84 -30.19 11.54
N LEU A 1080 -39.13 -29.20 12.09
CA LEU A 1080 -38.37 -28.22 11.31
C LEU A 1080 -37.14 -28.88 10.66
N LYS A 1081 -36.44 -29.73 11.41
CA LYS A 1081 -35.30 -30.54 10.90
C LYS A 1081 -35.75 -31.46 9.75
N GLU A 1082 -36.93 -32.06 9.84
CA GLU A 1082 -37.51 -32.87 8.76
C GLU A 1082 -38.20 -32.08 7.63
N HIS A 1083 -38.18 -30.74 7.68
CA HIS A 1083 -38.88 -29.85 6.72
C HIS A 1083 -40.41 -30.05 6.67
N LYS A 1084 -41.00 -30.49 7.78
CA LYS A 1084 -42.44 -30.77 7.94
C LYS A 1084 -43.17 -29.83 8.91
N VAL A 1085 -42.52 -28.75 9.37
CA VAL A 1085 -43.18 -27.76 10.24
C VAL A 1085 -44.31 -27.05 9.50
N SER A 1086 -45.49 -27.02 10.11
CA SER A 1086 -46.64 -26.25 9.65
C SER A 1086 -46.79 -24.96 10.45
N MET A 1087 -47.52 -23.98 9.89
CA MET A 1087 -47.81 -22.74 10.63
C MET A 1087 -48.58 -22.99 11.92
N SER A 1088 -49.43 -24.02 11.98
CA SER A 1088 -50.13 -24.39 13.21
C SER A 1088 -49.19 -24.90 14.31
N ASP A 1089 -48.07 -25.54 13.96
CA ASP A 1089 -47.07 -25.96 14.95
C ASP A 1089 -46.38 -24.75 15.58
N ILE A 1090 -46.01 -23.74 14.77
CA ILE A 1090 -45.42 -22.48 15.24
C ILE A 1090 -46.40 -21.70 16.11
N GLN A 1091 -47.67 -21.70 15.72
CA GLN A 1091 -48.73 -21.00 16.46
C GLN A 1091 -49.02 -21.69 17.81
N ARG A 1092 -48.96 -23.03 17.86
CA ARG A 1092 -49.04 -23.80 19.10
C ARG A 1092 -47.88 -23.46 20.03
N LEU A 1093 -46.66 -23.40 19.52
CA LEU A 1093 -45.48 -22.99 20.29
C LEU A 1093 -45.62 -21.55 20.82
N GLY A 1094 -46.06 -20.62 19.99
CA GLY A 1094 -46.32 -19.24 20.40
C GLY A 1094 -47.37 -19.13 21.50
N ASN A 1095 -48.43 -19.95 21.43
CA ASN A 1095 -49.49 -19.98 22.45
C ASN A 1095 -49.00 -20.56 23.79
N GLU A 1096 -48.21 -21.63 23.77
CA GLU A 1096 -47.61 -22.21 24.99
C GLU A 1096 -46.64 -21.23 25.66
N ILE A 1097 -45.80 -20.55 24.86
CA ILE A 1097 -44.90 -19.49 25.35
C ILE A 1097 -45.71 -18.36 25.98
N HIS A 1098 -46.76 -17.90 25.29
CA HIS A 1098 -47.63 -16.84 25.81
C HIS A 1098 -48.37 -17.26 27.09
N HIS A 1099 -48.81 -18.51 27.18
CA HIS A 1099 -49.49 -19.05 28.36
C HIS A 1099 -48.57 -19.14 29.58
N TYR A 1100 -47.33 -19.60 29.39
CA TYR A 1100 -46.32 -19.64 30.46
C TYR A 1100 -46.02 -18.25 31.04
N PHE A 1101 -45.74 -17.28 30.16
CA PHE A 1101 -45.42 -15.93 30.59
C PHE A 1101 -46.62 -15.22 31.25
N ASN A 1102 -47.85 -15.60 30.92
CA ASN A 1102 -49.02 -15.02 31.59
C ASN A 1102 -49.34 -15.68 32.95
N ASN A 1103 -48.99 -16.96 33.15
CA ASN A 1103 -49.29 -17.67 34.41
C ASN A 1103 -48.21 -17.54 35.48
N GLN A 1104 -46.96 -17.20 35.15
CA GLN A 1104 -45.91 -16.90 36.14
C GLN A 1104 -46.03 -15.48 36.75
N TRP A 1105 -46.84 -14.62 36.14
CA TRP A 1105 -47.09 -13.23 36.56
C TRP A 1105 -48.49 -13.05 37.19
N ARG A 1106 -49.09 -14.15 37.65
CA ARG A 1106 -50.23 -14.18 38.58
C ARG A 1106 -49.85 -15.04 39.76
#